data_AF-A0A522AP86-F1
#
_entry.id   AF-A0A522AP86-F1
#
_cell.length_a   1.000
_cell.length_b   1.000
_cell.length_c   1.000
_cell.angle_alpha   90.00
_cell.angle_beta   90.00
_cell.angle_gamma   90.00
#
_symmetry.space_group_name_H-M   'P 1'
#
loop_
_entity.id
_entity.type
_entity.pdbx_description
1 polymer ?
#
loop_
_entity_poly.entity_id
_entity_poly.type
_entity_poly.pdbx_seq_one_letter_code
_entity_poly.pdbx_strand_id
1 'polypeptide(L)'
;MNTRRIFFAVLTAIALTYAVGAHAVVFTNDAAISAFDKSYENDTVVVSNCTVTVDSAHTFTSLLVGSGGTVTHTYSAGGSINVPASVANEVVTLTDTNAAALAVGGTLLSNRVVDASNFVTYVETADYEVTFQGNTILINRTTNSTIPDGGTVLVSYDLSVSGSAGMNLTLTGTLDVQPGGAIHANAKGYGGGQGAGLGGTAGNTLSGAGGGHGGYGGLSVSNAPGGNCYGAFSQPATLGSGGGQGANGPGANGGGAIKLTVSGAATINGAISANGMNATNSRSGGGAGGSIWISCASISGNGGLTANGGAGEPIFGGGGGGGRIAILPMTTDSFTGGIAAYGGNGWKYGGAGTIHRKTGSQTGLLLVDNGGHSGTNTLLSSTSSTSDLIIRSNAVARLSGTLFARHATIQSGSAVDGDVQGSAPGTGSGAGTFSNNDIGNRPCSGGGNGGYGGTASTNVPGGSAYGSLNSIYTAGGGGGNFSPVSIGGYGGGLLTFNLTGTLTNAGKISANGGNGAGTGGGGGAGGAISITANALTGAGSITANGGNGANNIGGGGGGGRIYISAYSNTFTGTITAYGGTGSGIGGAGSIYSFRGSVGFGPPLYLVDNGGRVGTNTPVNITESYTDYVFRSNAVIVPATGTISWYANTLTLTSSCSLLITGSYSSQIVLTVGKVTVDASSSISADGAGYAAAQGSGLGGNYGGGGHGGAGGGGNTNALGGGSYGSITLPTTVGSGGGNASNSSNPGGAGGGALRISLPGDFTLNGKISINGANSALGGGGAGGSVYITAGRLLGSGQITAKGGSCLGPTGGGGGGGRIALYLTTNSFTGPITAYGGSGFVRGGAGTIYLENSLPPGPIIRKLTLDNGGVIGTNTPIASALSSSTDLVASNGAIAFVNYPTTSLGNLTVGSNAAVTLASGNALTVSSATIAPGGAVHSDGLGNSVGTGQGASVSLSTSPPISNCGGGGYGGYGGSGASANARGGNSFISGSTISPTGTGGLGGGSG
;
A
#
# COMPACT_ATOMS: atom_id res chain seq x y z
N MET A 1 -0.61 -54.57 -71.38
CA MET A 1 -0.42 -53.10 -71.33
C MET A 1 0.07 -52.74 -69.93
N ASN A 2 1.30 -53.12 -69.55
CA ASN A 2 2.59 -52.42 -69.77
C ASN A 2 2.58 -50.96 -69.27
N THR A 3 3.44 -50.46 -68.35
CA THR A 3 4.46 -51.05 -67.45
C THR A 3 4.99 -49.92 -66.52
N ARG A 4 5.17 -50.22 -65.22
CA ARG A 4 6.35 -50.00 -64.34
C ARG A 4 7.25 -48.72 -64.39
N ARG A 5 7.45 -48.13 -63.18
CA ARG A 5 8.73 -47.91 -62.41
C ARG A 5 9.85 -46.90 -62.87
N ILE A 6 10.37 -46.19 -61.84
CA ILE A 6 11.81 -45.93 -61.49
C ILE A 6 12.54 -44.64 -61.98
N PHE A 7 13.03 -43.87 -60.97
CA PHE A 7 14.32 -43.14 -60.75
C PHE A 7 14.89 -42.03 -61.68
N PHE A 8 15.33 -40.96 -60.99
CA PHE A 8 16.59 -40.16 -61.06
C PHE A 8 17.10 -39.49 -62.37
N ALA A 9 17.33 -38.17 -62.21
CA ALA A 9 18.46 -37.33 -62.63
C ALA A 9 18.79 -37.08 -64.12
N VAL A 10 18.89 -35.80 -64.52
CA VAL A 10 20.13 -35.06 -64.92
C VAL A 10 19.78 -33.69 -65.58
N LEU A 11 20.50 -32.65 -65.14
CA LEU A 11 20.96 -31.39 -65.79
C LEU A 11 20.81 -31.33 -67.34
N THR A 12 20.55 -30.21 -68.05
CA THR A 12 21.32 -28.95 -68.12
C THR A 12 20.62 -27.87 -68.97
N ALA A 13 20.97 -26.62 -68.68
CA ALA A 13 20.61 -25.28 -69.18
C ALA A 13 20.70 -24.96 -70.70
N ILE A 14 19.94 -23.92 -71.13
CA ILE A 14 20.42 -22.84 -72.03
C ILE A 14 19.81 -21.49 -71.55
N ALA A 15 20.65 -20.46 -71.46
CA ALA A 15 20.40 -19.14 -70.88
C ALA A 15 20.30 -18.01 -71.92
N LEU A 16 19.56 -16.93 -71.58
CA LEU A 16 19.73 -15.52 -72.01
C LEU A 16 18.70 -14.69 -71.21
N THR A 17 18.92 -13.57 -70.49
CA THR A 17 20.08 -12.76 -70.06
C THR A 17 19.55 -11.78 -68.98
N TYR A 18 20.39 -11.42 -67.99
CA TYR A 18 20.15 -10.52 -66.83
C TYR A 18 19.36 -11.07 -65.62
N ALA A 19 20.00 -11.96 -64.88
CA ALA A 19 19.96 -11.99 -63.41
C ALA A 19 21.28 -12.59 -62.92
N VAL A 20 22.05 -11.84 -62.12
CA VAL A 20 23.27 -12.35 -61.49
C VAL A 20 22.87 -13.52 -60.60
N GLY A 21 23.35 -14.71 -60.93
CA GLY A 21 22.94 -15.96 -60.31
C GLY A 21 23.33 -16.02 -58.83
N ALA A 22 22.38 -16.39 -57.97
CA ALA A 22 22.71 -16.81 -56.61
C ALA A 22 23.48 -18.14 -56.71
N HIS A 23 24.77 -18.10 -56.38
CA HIS A 23 25.59 -19.30 -56.27
C HIS A 23 25.18 -20.02 -54.97
N ALA A 24 25.03 -21.35 -55.02
CA ALA A 24 24.69 -22.17 -53.86
C ALA A 24 25.95 -22.86 -53.34
N VAL A 25 26.34 -22.55 -52.11
CA VAL A 25 27.50 -23.13 -51.43
C VAL A 25 27.04 -24.22 -50.48
N VAL A 26 27.57 -25.42 -50.63
CA VAL A 26 27.20 -26.59 -49.82
C VAL A 26 28.36 -27.00 -48.93
N PHE A 27 28.16 -26.89 -47.62
CA PHE A 27 29.07 -27.42 -46.60
C PHE A 27 28.70 -28.87 -46.27
N THR A 28 29.70 -29.75 -46.40
CA THR A 28 29.64 -31.17 -46.02
C THR A 28 30.73 -31.58 -45.03
N ASN A 29 31.64 -30.65 -44.71
CA ASN A 29 32.66 -30.78 -43.69
C ASN A 29 32.58 -29.56 -42.76
N ASP A 30 33.12 -29.68 -41.56
CA ASP A 30 33.12 -28.59 -40.59
C ASP A 30 33.86 -27.36 -41.15
N ALA A 31 33.29 -26.18 -40.96
CA ALA A 31 33.83 -24.93 -41.46
C ALA A 31 33.60 -23.78 -40.48
N ALA A 32 34.38 -22.71 -40.62
CA ALA A 32 34.20 -21.47 -39.87
C ALA A 32 34.15 -20.29 -40.84
N ILE A 33 33.17 -19.41 -40.65
CA ILE A 33 32.99 -18.14 -41.35
C ILE A 33 33.20 -17.06 -40.29
N SER A 34 34.37 -16.41 -40.32
CA SER A 34 34.72 -15.35 -39.38
C SER A 34 34.08 -14.02 -39.80
N ALA A 35 34.05 -13.03 -38.92
CA ALA A 35 33.43 -11.73 -39.22
C ALA A 35 33.97 -11.03 -40.49
N PHE A 36 35.23 -11.31 -40.86
CA PHE A 36 35.91 -10.76 -42.04
C PHE A 36 35.87 -11.67 -43.26
N ASP A 37 35.44 -12.93 -43.11
CA ASP A 37 35.24 -13.81 -44.24
C ASP A 37 33.98 -13.38 -45.01
N LYS A 38 34.19 -12.69 -46.13
CA LYS A 38 33.13 -12.22 -47.02
C LYS A 38 32.90 -13.12 -48.23
N SER A 39 33.55 -14.29 -48.29
CA SER A 39 33.50 -15.19 -49.45
C SER A 39 32.12 -15.80 -49.72
N TYR A 40 31.24 -15.81 -48.73
CA TYR A 40 29.90 -16.41 -48.81
C TYR A 40 28.77 -15.37 -48.75
N GLU A 41 29.09 -14.08 -48.80
CA GLU A 41 28.09 -13.02 -48.71
C GLU A 41 27.19 -13.02 -49.95
N ASN A 42 25.88 -12.95 -49.74
CA ASN A 42 24.84 -13.03 -50.77
C ASN A 42 24.71 -14.38 -51.48
N ASP A 43 25.36 -15.45 -50.99
CA ASP A 43 25.16 -16.79 -51.51
C ASP A 43 24.02 -17.54 -50.82
N THR A 44 23.52 -18.60 -51.46
CA THR A 44 22.66 -19.58 -50.76
C THR A 44 23.56 -20.58 -50.06
N VAL A 45 23.50 -20.64 -48.73
CA VAL A 45 24.31 -21.54 -47.91
C VAL A 45 23.49 -22.77 -47.53
N VAL A 46 24.01 -23.95 -47.84
CA VAL A 46 23.45 -25.25 -47.46
C VAL A 46 24.41 -25.95 -46.51
N VAL A 47 23.92 -26.37 -45.34
CA VAL A 47 24.71 -27.08 -44.33
C VAL A 47 24.11 -28.46 -44.12
N SER A 48 24.88 -29.52 -44.39
CA SER A 48 24.41 -30.91 -44.31
C SER A 48 25.46 -31.82 -43.71
N ASN A 49 25.11 -32.55 -42.65
CA ASN A 49 26.00 -33.47 -41.92
C ASN A 49 27.33 -32.87 -41.43
N CYS A 50 27.40 -31.56 -41.23
CA CYS A 50 28.56 -30.88 -40.68
C CYS A 50 28.17 -29.68 -39.81
N THR A 51 29.16 -29.11 -39.12
CA THR A 51 29.03 -27.90 -38.31
C THR A 51 29.67 -26.71 -39.00
N VAL A 52 28.89 -25.66 -39.24
CA VAL A 52 29.40 -24.36 -39.71
C VAL A 52 29.33 -23.35 -38.56
N THR A 53 30.49 -22.84 -38.16
CA THR A 53 30.59 -21.79 -37.14
C THR A 53 30.58 -20.43 -37.82
N VAL A 54 29.60 -19.58 -37.52
CA VAL A 54 29.44 -18.25 -38.11
C VAL A 54 29.47 -17.21 -37.01
N ASP A 55 30.44 -16.31 -37.10
CA ASP A 55 30.68 -15.28 -36.08
C ASP A 55 30.29 -13.89 -36.56
N SER A 56 29.71 -13.08 -35.67
CA SER A 56 29.32 -11.70 -35.97
C SER A 56 28.27 -11.60 -37.09
N ALA A 57 28.33 -10.55 -37.92
CA ALA A 57 27.29 -10.19 -38.88
C ALA A 57 27.64 -10.68 -40.30
N HIS A 58 26.72 -11.46 -40.88
CA HIS A 58 26.79 -11.94 -42.26
C HIS A 58 25.45 -11.80 -42.98
N THR A 59 25.51 -11.66 -44.31
CA THR A 59 24.35 -11.58 -45.20
C THR A 59 24.40 -12.74 -46.19
N PHE A 60 23.41 -13.63 -46.16
CA PHE A 60 23.25 -14.69 -47.16
C PHE A 60 21.99 -14.45 -47.99
N THR A 61 21.90 -15.06 -49.17
CA THR A 61 20.65 -15.09 -49.93
C THR A 61 19.65 -16.03 -49.28
N SER A 62 20.05 -17.25 -48.92
CA SER A 62 19.19 -18.20 -48.18
C SER A 62 20.05 -19.13 -47.34
N LEU A 63 19.48 -19.66 -46.26
CA LEU A 63 20.13 -20.66 -45.42
C LEU A 63 19.26 -21.91 -45.34
N LEU A 64 19.81 -23.04 -45.80
CA LEU A 64 19.23 -24.37 -45.65
C LEU A 64 20.08 -25.18 -44.68
N VAL A 65 19.50 -25.59 -43.56
CA VAL A 65 20.14 -26.50 -42.60
C VAL A 65 19.45 -27.86 -42.71
N GLY A 66 20.11 -28.76 -43.46
CA GLY A 66 19.63 -30.12 -43.69
C GLY A 66 19.84 -31.04 -42.48
N SER A 67 19.38 -32.29 -42.60
CA SER A 67 19.59 -33.31 -41.56
C SER A 67 21.08 -33.44 -41.20
N GLY A 68 21.39 -33.46 -39.91
CA GLY A 68 22.76 -33.54 -39.39
C GLY A 68 23.58 -32.26 -39.57
N GLY A 69 23.07 -31.25 -40.27
CA GLY A 69 23.70 -29.95 -40.38
C GLY A 69 23.51 -29.12 -39.11
N THR A 70 24.57 -28.45 -38.66
CA THR A 70 24.55 -27.54 -37.51
C THR A 70 25.16 -26.20 -37.87
N VAL A 71 24.48 -25.11 -37.56
CA VAL A 71 25.05 -23.75 -37.62
C VAL A 71 25.20 -23.22 -36.20
N THR A 72 26.39 -22.73 -35.84
CA THR A 72 26.70 -22.26 -34.48
C THR A 72 27.55 -20.99 -34.51
N HIS A 73 27.94 -20.46 -33.35
CA HIS A 73 28.95 -19.41 -33.24
C HIS A 73 30.04 -19.80 -32.23
N THR A 74 31.17 -19.11 -32.31
CA THR A 74 32.32 -19.33 -31.44
C THR A 74 31.96 -19.03 -29.99
N TYR A 75 32.39 -19.92 -29.09
CA TYR A 75 32.25 -19.72 -27.65
C TYR A 75 33.35 -18.77 -27.16
N SER A 76 32.99 -17.85 -26.27
CA SER A 76 33.96 -17.12 -25.47
C SER A 76 33.45 -16.94 -24.04
N ALA A 77 34.27 -17.37 -23.07
CA ALA A 77 33.95 -17.26 -21.66
C ALA A 77 33.70 -15.80 -21.22
N GLY A 78 34.42 -14.84 -21.82
CA GLY A 78 34.27 -13.40 -21.55
C GLY A 78 33.21 -12.70 -22.41
N GLY A 79 32.55 -13.42 -23.32
CA GLY A 79 31.58 -12.85 -24.26
C GLY A 79 32.20 -12.09 -25.44
N SER A 80 33.52 -12.04 -25.54
CA SER A 80 34.27 -11.42 -26.65
C SER A 80 35.14 -12.45 -27.34
N ILE A 81 35.05 -12.54 -28.66
CA ILE A 81 35.86 -13.43 -29.49
C ILE A 81 37.05 -12.67 -30.06
N ASN A 82 38.19 -13.34 -30.19
CA ASN A 82 39.32 -12.85 -30.96
C ASN A 82 39.07 -13.21 -32.42
N VAL A 83 38.86 -12.21 -33.26
CA VAL A 83 38.60 -12.41 -34.69
C VAL A 83 39.88 -12.08 -35.44
N PRO A 84 40.48 -13.06 -36.15
CA PRO A 84 41.56 -12.79 -37.07
C PRO A 84 41.09 -11.87 -38.20
N ALA A 85 41.84 -10.80 -38.47
CA ALA A 85 41.62 -9.90 -39.59
C ALA A 85 42.91 -9.76 -40.38
N SER A 86 42.82 -9.78 -41.71
CA SER A 86 43.95 -9.55 -42.59
C SER A 86 43.66 -8.34 -43.46
N VAL A 87 44.54 -7.35 -43.42
CA VAL A 87 44.49 -6.16 -44.29
C VAL A 87 45.65 -6.28 -45.27
N ALA A 88 45.37 -6.18 -46.57
CA ALA A 88 46.37 -6.26 -47.61
C ALA A 88 46.57 -4.90 -48.28
N ASN A 89 47.83 -4.52 -48.45
CA ASN A 89 48.27 -3.36 -49.23
C ASN A 89 47.61 -2.03 -48.85
N GLU A 90 47.47 -1.75 -47.55
CA GLU A 90 47.04 -0.43 -47.10
C GLU A 90 48.10 0.61 -47.46
N VAL A 91 47.68 1.70 -48.11
CA VAL A 91 48.60 2.75 -48.57
C VAL A 91 48.86 3.74 -47.43
N VAL A 92 50.12 3.89 -47.05
CA VAL A 92 50.54 4.74 -45.93
C VAL A 92 51.70 5.63 -46.35
N THR A 93 51.65 6.93 -46.02
CA THR A 93 52.75 7.87 -46.25
C THR A 93 53.46 8.15 -44.92
N LEU A 94 54.79 7.95 -44.89
CA LEU A 94 55.61 8.14 -43.69
C LEU A 94 56.46 9.41 -43.82
N THR A 95 56.50 10.24 -42.77
CA THR A 95 57.38 11.42 -42.69
C THR A 95 58.18 11.43 -41.39
N ASP A 96 59.29 12.17 -41.36
CA ASP A 96 60.22 12.24 -40.21
C ASP A 96 59.60 12.77 -38.91
N THR A 97 58.42 13.39 -39.00
CA THR A 97 57.74 14.03 -37.86
C THR A 97 56.37 13.43 -37.55
N ASN A 98 55.90 12.44 -38.31
CA ASN A 98 54.54 11.92 -38.17
C ASN A 98 54.46 10.39 -38.14
N ALA A 99 53.83 9.88 -37.08
CA ALA A 99 53.42 8.49 -36.96
C ALA A 99 52.19 8.24 -37.83
N ALA A 100 52.25 7.27 -38.75
CA ALA A 100 51.12 7.00 -39.63
C ALA A 100 50.24 5.89 -39.06
N ALA A 101 48.96 6.19 -38.83
CA ALA A 101 47.99 5.24 -38.33
C ALA A 101 47.48 4.30 -39.41
N LEU A 102 47.48 3.00 -39.10
CA LEU A 102 46.79 2.00 -39.89
C LEU A 102 45.28 2.11 -39.69
N ALA A 103 44.52 1.82 -40.74
CA ALA A 103 43.07 2.00 -40.81
C ALA A 103 42.30 1.08 -39.84
N VAL A 104 42.86 -0.09 -39.52
CA VAL A 104 42.25 -1.05 -38.59
C VAL A 104 43.12 -1.21 -37.37
N GLY A 105 42.55 -0.87 -36.21
CA GLY A 105 43.18 -1.07 -34.91
C GLY A 105 42.96 -2.48 -34.35
N GLY A 106 43.91 -3.01 -33.56
CA GLY A 106 43.83 -4.34 -32.97
C GLY A 106 45.15 -4.81 -32.39
N THR A 107 45.21 -6.07 -31.96
CA THR A 107 46.48 -6.72 -31.61
C THR A 107 47.16 -7.20 -32.89
N LEU A 108 48.25 -6.56 -33.27
CA LEU A 108 49.04 -6.94 -34.45
C LEU A 108 49.65 -8.34 -34.25
N LEU A 109 49.38 -9.25 -35.18
CA LEU A 109 49.92 -10.62 -35.21
C LEU A 109 51.09 -10.72 -36.17
N SER A 110 51.00 -10.06 -37.32
CA SER A 110 52.05 -10.01 -38.35
C SER A 110 51.94 -8.70 -39.13
N ASN A 111 53.05 -8.23 -39.70
CA ASN A 111 53.04 -7.12 -40.64
C ASN A 111 54.11 -7.30 -41.73
N ARG A 112 53.90 -6.67 -42.89
CA ARG A 112 54.80 -6.60 -44.02
C ARG A 112 54.66 -5.24 -44.69
N VAL A 113 55.72 -4.45 -44.65
CA VAL A 113 55.79 -3.13 -45.30
C VAL A 113 56.64 -3.24 -46.57
N VAL A 114 56.11 -2.77 -47.70
CA VAL A 114 56.80 -2.74 -48.99
C VAL A 114 56.71 -1.37 -49.64
N ASP A 115 57.53 -1.09 -50.64
CA ASP A 115 57.41 0.13 -51.45
C ASP A 115 56.12 0.15 -52.28
N ALA A 116 55.74 1.32 -52.80
CA ALA A 116 54.53 1.49 -53.61
C ALA A 116 54.47 0.56 -54.85
N SER A 117 55.62 0.02 -55.28
CA SER A 117 55.72 -0.92 -56.40
C SER A 117 55.70 -2.40 -55.98
N ASN A 118 55.65 -2.71 -54.67
CA ASN A 118 55.68 -4.05 -54.08
C ASN A 118 56.93 -4.89 -54.46
N PHE A 119 58.06 -4.23 -54.72
CA PHE A 119 59.34 -4.87 -55.06
C PHE A 119 60.35 -4.83 -53.92
N VAL A 120 60.37 -3.77 -53.13
CA VAL A 120 61.27 -3.61 -51.97
C VAL A 120 60.48 -3.90 -50.71
N THR A 121 60.94 -4.86 -49.90
CA THR A 121 60.37 -5.12 -48.56
C THR A 121 61.25 -4.44 -47.52
N TYR A 122 60.63 -3.59 -46.71
CA TYR A 122 61.30 -2.87 -45.63
C TYR A 122 61.33 -3.72 -44.36
N VAL A 123 62.35 -3.49 -43.52
CA VAL A 123 62.61 -4.30 -42.33
C VAL A 123 62.20 -3.54 -41.06
N GLU A 124 61.37 -4.16 -40.22
CA GLU A 124 61.00 -3.62 -38.90
C GLU A 124 62.26 -3.48 -38.03
N THR A 125 62.37 -2.41 -37.24
CA THR A 125 63.55 -1.94 -36.47
C THR A 125 64.69 -1.31 -37.28
N ALA A 126 64.82 -1.62 -38.57
CA ALA A 126 65.83 -0.99 -39.45
C ALA A 126 65.25 0.19 -40.24
N ASP A 127 64.07 0.01 -40.84
CA ASP A 127 63.41 0.98 -41.71
C ASP A 127 62.15 1.60 -41.07
N TYR A 128 61.43 0.84 -40.25
CA TYR A 128 60.24 1.32 -39.54
C TYR A 128 60.09 0.65 -38.18
N GLU A 129 59.32 1.26 -37.29
CA GLU A 129 58.91 0.69 -36.00
C GLU A 129 57.39 0.74 -35.86
N VAL A 130 56.82 -0.30 -35.25
CA VAL A 130 55.40 -0.35 -34.89
C VAL A 130 55.23 0.15 -33.46
N THR A 131 54.32 1.10 -33.26
CA THR A 131 53.92 1.56 -31.91
C THR A 131 52.41 1.54 -31.76
N PHE A 132 51.92 1.55 -30.51
CA PHE A 132 50.50 1.47 -30.20
C PHE A 132 50.04 2.72 -29.42
N GLN A 133 48.95 3.34 -29.88
CA GLN A 133 48.23 4.38 -29.12
C GLN A 133 46.79 3.92 -28.90
N GLY A 134 46.52 3.33 -27.72
CA GLY A 134 45.26 2.64 -27.48
C GLY A 134 45.13 1.42 -28.40
N ASN A 135 44.02 1.32 -29.14
CA ASN A 135 43.84 0.27 -30.15
C ASN A 135 44.41 0.63 -31.52
N THR A 136 44.90 1.86 -31.73
CA THR A 136 45.45 2.30 -33.01
C THR A 136 46.89 1.81 -33.17
N ILE A 137 47.19 1.23 -34.34
CA ILE A 137 48.52 0.77 -34.71
C ILE A 137 49.17 1.88 -35.54
N LEU A 138 50.38 2.28 -35.15
CA LEU A 138 51.15 3.34 -35.79
C LEU A 138 52.42 2.75 -36.40
N ILE A 139 52.71 3.11 -37.65
CA ILE A 139 53.98 2.84 -38.32
C ILE A 139 54.81 4.12 -38.30
N ASN A 140 56.01 4.04 -37.71
CA ASN A 140 56.97 5.13 -37.63
C ASN A 140 58.18 4.81 -38.48
N ARG A 141 58.70 5.80 -39.19
CA ARG A 141 60.01 5.68 -39.84
C ARG A 141 61.12 5.71 -38.78
N THR A 142 62.14 4.87 -38.90
CA THR A 142 63.35 4.93 -38.05
C THR A 142 64.32 6.01 -38.54
N THR A 143 65.25 6.46 -37.69
CA THR A 143 66.23 7.50 -38.03
C THR A 143 67.20 7.13 -39.16
N ASN A 144 67.43 5.83 -39.40
CA ASN A 144 68.31 5.32 -40.46
C ASN A 144 67.55 4.61 -41.60
N SER A 145 66.25 4.88 -41.73
CA SER A 145 65.39 4.16 -42.66
C SER A 145 65.74 4.37 -44.13
N THR A 146 65.68 3.30 -44.92
CA THR A 146 65.78 3.35 -46.38
C THR A 146 64.47 3.81 -47.06
N ILE A 147 63.35 3.88 -46.33
CA ILE A 147 62.11 4.53 -46.80
C ILE A 147 62.40 6.03 -46.94
N PRO A 148 62.15 6.69 -48.08
CA PRO A 148 62.33 8.14 -48.20
C PRO A 148 61.38 8.94 -47.29
N ASP A 149 61.80 10.10 -46.80
CA ASP A 149 60.89 11.04 -46.11
C ASP A 149 59.78 11.51 -47.09
N GLY A 150 58.52 11.43 -46.68
CA GLY A 150 57.34 11.59 -47.55
C GLY A 150 57.06 10.39 -48.47
N GLY A 151 57.79 9.28 -48.30
CA GLY A 151 57.64 8.05 -49.06
C GLY A 151 56.31 7.36 -48.79
N THR A 152 55.71 6.78 -49.84
CA THR A 152 54.50 5.98 -49.74
C THR A 152 54.83 4.49 -49.77
N VAL A 153 54.32 3.76 -48.79
CA VAL A 153 54.50 2.32 -48.60
C VAL A 153 53.15 1.60 -48.64
N LEU A 154 53.18 0.31 -48.96
CA LEU A 154 52.04 -0.59 -48.80
C LEU A 154 52.26 -1.45 -47.56
N VAL A 155 51.32 -1.41 -46.63
CA VAL A 155 51.36 -2.18 -45.39
C VAL A 155 50.32 -3.30 -45.48
N SER A 156 50.77 -4.55 -45.43
CA SER A 156 49.91 -5.71 -45.23
C SER A 156 50.10 -6.23 -43.82
N TYR A 157 49.02 -6.56 -43.12
CA TYR A 157 49.11 -6.94 -41.71
C TYR A 157 47.96 -7.84 -41.27
N ASP A 158 48.29 -8.79 -40.39
CA ASP A 158 47.32 -9.65 -39.72
C ASP A 158 47.11 -9.15 -38.29
N LEU A 159 45.87 -9.10 -37.85
CA LEU A 159 45.44 -8.63 -36.54
C LEU A 159 44.56 -9.67 -35.85
N SER A 160 44.53 -9.59 -34.53
CA SER A 160 43.42 -10.08 -33.72
C SER A 160 42.61 -8.88 -33.23
N VAL A 161 41.35 -8.78 -33.66
CA VAL A 161 40.42 -7.76 -33.19
C VAL A 161 39.39 -8.37 -32.25
N SER A 162 38.87 -7.57 -31.31
CA SER A 162 37.82 -8.03 -30.40
C SER A 162 36.45 -7.91 -31.08
N GLY A 163 35.78 -9.05 -31.26
CA GLY A 163 34.38 -9.14 -31.69
C GLY A 163 33.46 -9.54 -30.53
N SER A 164 32.16 -9.31 -30.64
CA SER A 164 31.19 -9.88 -29.70
C SER A 164 30.91 -11.34 -30.07
N ALA A 165 30.89 -12.24 -29.10
CA ALA A 165 30.36 -13.57 -29.33
C ALA A 165 28.85 -13.48 -29.64
N GLY A 166 28.35 -14.36 -30.50
CA GLY A 166 26.98 -14.37 -30.98
C GLY A 166 26.91 -14.47 -32.50
N MET A 167 25.73 -14.83 -33.00
CA MET A 167 25.45 -14.97 -34.43
C MET A 167 24.41 -13.96 -34.88
N ASN A 168 24.69 -13.20 -35.94
CA ASN A 168 23.76 -12.24 -36.54
C ASN A 168 23.69 -12.46 -38.05
N LEU A 169 22.65 -13.16 -38.52
CA LEU A 169 22.47 -13.47 -39.93
C LEU A 169 21.35 -12.63 -40.52
N THR A 170 21.63 -12.00 -41.67
CA THR A 170 20.62 -11.41 -42.55
C THR A 170 20.44 -12.31 -43.76
N LEU A 171 19.22 -12.75 -44.02
CA LEU A 171 18.86 -13.60 -45.15
C LEU A 171 17.93 -12.82 -46.07
N THR A 172 18.37 -12.50 -47.28
CA THR A 172 17.55 -11.72 -48.24
C THR A 172 16.43 -12.55 -48.89
N GLY A 173 16.52 -13.88 -48.79
CA GLY A 173 15.55 -14.86 -49.23
C GLY A 173 14.96 -15.65 -48.06
N THR A 174 15.24 -16.95 -47.98
CA THR A 174 14.55 -17.90 -47.08
C THR A 174 15.46 -18.54 -46.03
N LEU A 175 14.85 -18.99 -44.93
CA LEU A 175 15.44 -19.89 -43.95
C LEU A 175 14.66 -21.21 -43.96
N ASP A 176 15.35 -22.33 -44.19
CA ASP A 176 14.80 -23.67 -44.03
C ASP A 176 15.66 -24.49 -43.06
N VAL A 177 15.13 -24.78 -41.88
CA VAL A 177 15.75 -25.70 -40.92
C VAL A 177 14.97 -27.00 -40.94
N GLN A 178 15.52 -28.02 -41.61
CA GLN A 178 14.85 -29.29 -41.83
C GLN A 178 14.88 -30.18 -40.58
N PRO A 179 14.05 -31.25 -40.51
CA PRO A 179 14.15 -32.23 -39.44
C PRO A 179 15.58 -32.78 -39.31
N GLY A 180 16.11 -32.80 -38.08
CA GLY A 180 17.50 -33.20 -37.79
C GLY A 180 18.55 -32.13 -38.07
N GLY A 181 18.20 -30.99 -38.67
CA GLY A 181 19.05 -29.80 -38.77
C GLY A 181 18.94 -28.90 -37.55
N ALA A 182 20.01 -28.18 -37.22
CA ALA A 182 20.05 -27.32 -36.03
C ALA A 182 20.75 -25.97 -36.26
N ILE A 183 20.18 -24.90 -35.71
CA ILE A 183 20.89 -23.64 -35.44
C ILE A 183 21.11 -23.57 -33.92
N HIS A 184 22.34 -23.79 -33.48
CA HIS A 184 22.64 -24.15 -32.11
C HIS A 184 23.66 -23.20 -31.47
N ALA A 185 23.30 -22.63 -30.33
CA ALA A 185 24.13 -21.79 -29.49
C ALA A 185 24.08 -22.24 -28.01
N ASN A 186 23.82 -23.52 -27.72
CA ASN A 186 23.78 -23.97 -26.32
C ASN A 186 25.18 -23.89 -25.70
N ALA A 187 25.26 -23.43 -24.46
CA ALA A 187 26.52 -23.24 -23.73
C ALA A 187 27.55 -22.30 -24.38
N LYS A 188 27.14 -21.51 -25.40
CA LYS A 188 28.03 -20.58 -26.14
C LYS A 188 28.02 -19.14 -25.58
N GLY A 189 27.36 -18.91 -24.44
CA GLY A 189 27.32 -17.62 -23.75
C GLY A 189 28.53 -17.39 -22.84
N TYR A 190 28.34 -16.63 -21.75
CA TYR A 190 29.40 -16.40 -20.77
C TYR A 190 29.78 -17.69 -20.02
N GLY A 191 31.06 -17.79 -19.64
CA GLY A 191 31.58 -18.90 -18.85
C GLY A 191 31.09 -18.88 -17.39
N GLY A 192 31.30 -19.98 -16.66
CA GLY A 192 30.99 -20.07 -15.22
C GLY A 192 31.55 -18.90 -14.40
N GLY A 193 30.70 -18.27 -13.58
CA GLY A 193 31.04 -17.10 -12.76
C GLY A 193 31.17 -15.78 -13.54
N GLN A 194 30.78 -15.74 -14.81
CA GLN A 194 30.88 -14.56 -15.68
C GLN A 194 29.52 -14.11 -16.23
N GLY A 195 29.47 -12.85 -16.68
CA GLY A 195 28.29 -12.20 -17.28
C GLY A 195 27.52 -11.29 -16.32
N ALA A 196 26.64 -10.45 -16.85
CA ALA A 196 25.89 -9.44 -16.07
C ALA A 196 24.95 -10.04 -15.01
N GLY A 197 24.58 -11.30 -15.18
CA GLY A 197 23.77 -12.08 -14.25
C GLY A 197 24.53 -13.31 -13.76
N LEU A 198 25.83 -13.18 -13.44
CA LEU A 198 26.61 -14.30 -12.91
C LEU A 198 25.98 -14.88 -11.63
N GLY A 199 26.00 -16.21 -11.50
CA GLY A 199 25.53 -16.87 -10.27
C GLY A 199 26.49 -16.63 -9.10
N GLY A 200 25.95 -16.31 -7.93
CA GLY A 200 26.74 -16.10 -6.71
C GLY A 200 27.32 -17.40 -6.14
N THR A 201 28.28 -17.25 -5.23
CA THR A 201 28.93 -18.34 -4.51
C THR A 201 28.89 -18.06 -3.00
N ALA A 202 28.51 -19.04 -2.18
CA ALA A 202 28.51 -18.90 -0.72
C ALA A 202 28.74 -20.23 0.02
N GLY A 203 29.01 -20.14 1.33
CA GLY A 203 29.16 -21.27 2.25
C GLY A 203 30.61 -21.72 2.48
N ASN A 204 30.86 -22.40 3.61
CA ASN A 204 32.18 -22.95 3.95
C ASN A 204 32.57 -24.08 2.96
N THR A 205 31.61 -24.95 2.64
CA THR A 205 31.69 -25.69 1.38
C THR A 205 30.99 -24.87 0.30
N LEU A 206 31.78 -24.34 -0.62
CA LEU A 206 31.28 -23.46 -1.68
C LEU A 206 30.13 -24.15 -2.44
N SER A 207 29.02 -23.43 -2.57
CA SER A 207 27.88 -23.82 -3.40
C SER A 207 27.49 -22.67 -4.31
N GLY A 208 27.38 -22.96 -5.60
CA GLY A 208 27.11 -22.02 -6.65
C GLY A 208 25.62 -21.90 -6.98
N ALA A 209 25.14 -20.68 -7.10
CA ALA A 209 23.79 -20.38 -7.56
C ALA A 209 23.71 -20.37 -9.08
N GLY A 210 22.51 -20.49 -9.66
CA GLY A 210 22.34 -20.45 -11.12
C GLY A 210 22.63 -19.07 -11.70
N GLY A 211 23.08 -19.02 -12.95
CA GLY A 211 23.19 -17.78 -13.72
C GLY A 211 21.81 -17.22 -14.08
N GLY A 212 21.70 -15.91 -14.27
CA GLY A 212 20.49 -15.21 -14.70
C GLY A 212 20.60 -14.64 -16.11
N HIS A 213 19.50 -14.63 -16.86
CA HIS A 213 19.28 -13.97 -18.15
C HIS A 213 17.83 -14.23 -18.50
N GLY A 214 17.02 -13.23 -18.87
CA GLY A 214 15.56 -13.42 -19.01
C GLY A 214 14.85 -13.62 -17.66
N GLY A 215 15.03 -14.79 -17.06
CA GLY A 215 14.71 -15.12 -15.68
C GLY A 215 15.89 -14.97 -14.73
N TYR A 216 15.62 -14.89 -13.43
CA TYR A 216 16.66 -14.95 -12.40
C TYR A 216 17.20 -16.38 -12.24
N GLY A 217 18.45 -16.50 -11.81
CA GLY A 217 19.01 -17.78 -11.39
C GLY A 217 18.43 -18.25 -10.05
N GLY A 218 18.36 -19.56 -9.85
CA GLY A 218 17.97 -20.17 -8.59
C GLY A 218 19.08 -20.11 -7.54
N LEU A 219 18.71 -19.98 -6.27
CA LEU A 219 19.62 -20.01 -5.12
C LEU A 219 20.26 -21.40 -4.94
N SER A 220 21.46 -21.43 -4.38
CA SER A 220 22.11 -22.67 -3.93
C SER A 220 21.67 -23.11 -2.53
N VAL A 221 22.08 -24.31 -2.10
CA VAL A 221 21.81 -24.83 -0.74
C VAL A 221 22.37 -23.93 0.38
N SER A 222 23.45 -23.18 0.11
CA SER A 222 24.07 -22.27 1.06
C SER A 222 23.48 -20.85 1.01
N ASN A 223 22.33 -20.68 0.35
CA ASN A 223 21.70 -19.39 0.09
C ASN A 223 22.58 -18.42 -0.71
N ALA A 224 23.49 -18.93 -1.56
CA ALA A 224 24.17 -18.06 -2.52
C ALA A 224 23.13 -17.42 -3.46
N PRO A 225 23.19 -16.10 -3.70
CA PRO A 225 22.21 -15.40 -4.52
C PRO A 225 22.31 -15.87 -5.98
N GLY A 226 21.16 -16.18 -6.59
CA GLY A 226 21.10 -16.45 -8.02
C GLY A 226 21.36 -15.20 -8.85
N GLY A 227 21.81 -15.41 -10.09
CA GLY A 227 22.12 -14.33 -11.00
C GLY A 227 20.91 -13.44 -11.34
N ASN A 228 21.14 -12.14 -11.48
CA ASN A 228 20.11 -11.19 -11.89
C ASN A 228 19.67 -11.42 -13.34
N CYS A 229 18.40 -11.16 -13.65
CA CYS A 229 17.95 -11.12 -15.04
C CYS A 229 18.43 -9.82 -15.74
N TYR A 230 18.67 -9.89 -17.05
CA TYR A 230 18.97 -8.73 -17.90
C TYR A 230 18.56 -9.00 -19.36
N GLY A 231 18.81 -8.04 -20.25
CA GLY A 231 18.44 -8.09 -21.67
C GLY A 231 17.01 -7.60 -21.94
N ALA A 232 16.71 -7.23 -23.18
CA ALA A 232 15.37 -6.81 -23.59
C ALA A 232 14.58 -8.01 -24.15
N PHE A 233 13.33 -8.20 -23.73
CA PHE A 233 12.47 -9.23 -24.33
C PHE A 233 11.98 -8.87 -25.74
N SER A 234 11.98 -7.59 -26.10
CA SER A 234 11.55 -7.10 -27.43
C SER A 234 12.63 -7.22 -28.50
N GLN A 235 13.90 -7.16 -28.10
CA GLN A 235 15.06 -7.24 -28.99
C GLN A 235 16.20 -8.01 -28.28
N PRO A 236 16.04 -9.32 -28.08
CA PRO A 236 17.01 -10.10 -27.32
C PRO A 236 18.27 -10.32 -28.17
N ALA A 237 19.39 -9.76 -27.74
CA ALA A 237 20.69 -9.88 -28.40
C ALA A 237 21.83 -10.26 -27.45
N THR A 238 21.57 -10.34 -26.14
CA THR A 238 22.61 -10.57 -25.13
C THR A 238 22.82 -12.06 -24.86
N LEU A 239 24.07 -12.45 -24.62
CA LEU A 239 24.43 -13.81 -24.18
C LEU A 239 23.86 -14.10 -22.79
N GLY A 240 23.61 -15.38 -22.49
CA GLY A 240 23.27 -15.88 -21.15
C GLY A 240 24.49 -15.92 -20.23
N SER A 241 24.28 -15.69 -18.93
CA SER A 241 25.36 -15.71 -17.92
C SER A 241 25.69 -17.11 -17.41
N GLY A 242 26.91 -17.29 -16.91
CA GLY A 242 27.33 -18.54 -16.29
C GLY A 242 26.86 -18.68 -14.83
N GLY A 243 26.74 -19.94 -14.39
CA GLY A 243 26.42 -20.27 -12.99
C GLY A 243 27.60 -20.05 -12.04
N GLY A 244 27.30 -19.99 -10.75
CA GLY A 244 28.27 -19.76 -9.67
C GLY A 244 29.16 -20.97 -9.39
N GLN A 245 30.30 -20.69 -8.76
CA GLN A 245 31.31 -21.69 -8.42
C GLN A 245 30.81 -22.64 -7.31
N GLY A 246 31.01 -23.94 -7.53
CA GLY A 246 30.78 -24.98 -6.52
C GLY A 246 32.06 -25.37 -5.79
N ALA A 247 32.01 -26.46 -5.03
CA ALA A 247 33.14 -26.94 -4.23
C ALA A 247 34.33 -27.37 -5.10
N ASN A 248 34.06 -27.90 -6.29
CA ASN A 248 35.05 -28.57 -7.14
C ASN A 248 35.28 -27.88 -8.49
N GLY A 249 34.83 -26.63 -8.67
CA GLY A 249 35.07 -25.90 -9.90
C GLY A 249 34.02 -24.85 -10.25
N PRO A 250 34.19 -24.16 -11.40
CA PRO A 250 33.26 -23.14 -11.86
C PRO A 250 31.86 -23.71 -12.12
N GLY A 251 30.86 -22.82 -12.17
CA GLY A 251 29.53 -23.17 -12.64
C GLY A 251 29.47 -23.40 -14.14
N ALA A 252 28.30 -23.77 -14.63
CA ALA A 252 28.11 -24.06 -16.05
C ALA A 252 27.96 -22.79 -16.90
N ASN A 253 28.27 -22.91 -18.19
CA ASN A 253 28.22 -21.81 -19.15
C ASN A 253 26.79 -21.43 -19.53
N GLY A 254 26.55 -20.15 -19.79
CA GLY A 254 25.28 -19.66 -20.31
C GLY A 254 25.07 -19.98 -21.79
N GLY A 255 23.85 -19.80 -22.28
CA GLY A 255 23.49 -19.93 -23.69
C GLY A 255 23.95 -18.74 -24.53
N GLY A 256 24.21 -18.97 -25.82
CA GLY A 256 24.66 -17.94 -26.76
C GLY A 256 23.54 -17.03 -27.27
N ALA A 257 23.83 -16.24 -28.31
CA ALA A 257 22.87 -15.30 -28.89
C ALA A 257 22.72 -15.56 -30.39
N ILE A 258 21.48 -15.73 -30.84
CA ILE A 258 21.10 -15.98 -32.23
C ILE A 258 20.18 -14.85 -32.68
N LYS A 259 20.59 -14.09 -33.68
CA LYS A 259 19.75 -13.12 -34.39
C LYS A 259 19.64 -13.51 -35.85
N LEU A 260 18.41 -13.67 -36.34
CA LEU A 260 18.07 -14.02 -37.71
C LEU A 260 17.12 -12.96 -38.26
N THR A 261 17.52 -12.28 -39.32
CA THR A 261 16.70 -11.31 -40.06
C THR A 261 16.43 -11.87 -41.44
N VAL A 262 15.23 -12.39 -41.69
CA VAL A 262 14.85 -13.09 -42.92
C VAL A 262 13.86 -12.24 -43.71
N SER A 263 14.20 -11.82 -44.92
CA SER A 263 13.27 -11.04 -45.75
C SER A 263 12.09 -11.87 -46.26
N GLY A 264 12.27 -13.18 -46.44
CA GLY A 264 11.26 -14.13 -46.89
C GLY A 264 10.71 -15.05 -45.79
N ALA A 265 10.39 -16.28 -46.17
CA ALA A 265 9.83 -17.30 -45.29
C ALA A 265 10.91 -17.98 -44.42
N ALA A 266 10.57 -18.21 -43.15
CA ALA A 266 11.32 -19.03 -42.21
C ALA A 266 10.53 -20.33 -41.90
N THR A 267 10.97 -21.45 -42.46
CA THR A 267 10.41 -22.78 -42.21
C THR A 267 11.31 -23.50 -41.22
N ILE A 268 10.78 -23.83 -40.03
CA ILE A 268 11.56 -24.41 -38.94
C ILE A 268 10.92 -25.73 -38.51
N ASN A 269 11.43 -26.83 -39.05
CA ASN A 269 11.06 -28.21 -38.70
C ASN A 269 12.15 -28.90 -37.84
N GLY A 270 13.38 -28.37 -37.86
CA GLY A 270 14.48 -28.76 -36.97
C GLY A 270 14.52 -27.95 -35.67
N ALA A 271 15.71 -27.73 -35.11
CA ALA A 271 15.88 -27.05 -33.83
C ALA A 271 16.62 -25.71 -33.96
N ILE A 272 16.16 -24.68 -33.24
CA ILE A 272 16.94 -23.47 -32.97
C ILE A 272 17.06 -23.34 -31.44
N SER A 273 18.28 -23.41 -30.91
CA SER A 273 18.47 -23.49 -29.46
C SER A 273 19.61 -22.63 -28.94
N ALA A 274 19.39 -21.96 -27.80
CA ALA A 274 20.37 -21.19 -27.05
C ALA A 274 20.29 -21.53 -25.54
N ASN A 275 20.24 -22.81 -25.21
CA ASN A 275 20.10 -23.28 -23.82
C ASN A 275 21.39 -23.07 -23.00
N GLY A 276 21.23 -22.82 -21.70
CA GLY A 276 22.33 -22.89 -20.73
C GLY A 276 22.80 -24.31 -20.49
N MET A 277 24.05 -24.48 -20.09
CA MET A 277 24.63 -25.78 -19.78
C MET A 277 24.26 -26.23 -18.36
N ASN A 278 24.09 -27.54 -18.17
CA ASN A 278 23.94 -28.13 -16.85
C ASN A 278 25.29 -28.15 -16.11
N ALA A 279 25.28 -27.86 -14.82
CA ALA A 279 26.45 -27.97 -13.96
C ALA A 279 26.85 -29.43 -13.74
N THR A 280 28.16 -29.69 -13.87
CA THR A 280 28.79 -30.99 -13.66
C THR A 280 29.71 -31.02 -12.44
N ASN A 281 30.14 -29.86 -11.95
CA ASN A 281 30.98 -29.76 -10.75
C ASN A 281 30.11 -29.82 -9.49
N SER A 282 30.57 -30.55 -8.47
CA SER A 282 29.87 -30.68 -7.19
C SER A 282 29.43 -29.33 -6.63
N ARG A 283 28.13 -29.19 -6.37
CA ARG A 283 27.44 -28.00 -5.85
C ARG A 283 27.51 -26.76 -6.75
N SER A 284 27.91 -26.87 -8.02
CA SER A 284 27.99 -25.70 -8.90
C SER A 284 26.65 -25.35 -9.55
N GLY A 285 26.49 -24.08 -9.91
CA GLY A 285 25.24 -23.56 -10.47
C GLY A 285 25.09 -23.79 -11.97
N GLY A 286 23.85 -23.97 -12.43
CA GLY A 286 23.52 -24.10 -13.85
C GLY A 286 23.66 -22.78 -14.61
N GLY A 287 24.01 -22.84 -15.90
CA GLY A 287 24.12 -21.66 -16.76
C GLY A 287 22.75 -21.14 -17.20
N ALA A 288 22.62 -19.84 -17.44
CA ALA A 288 21.37 -19.24 -17.91
C ALA A 288 21.12 -19.54 -19.40
N GLY A 289 19.85 -19.54 -19.82
CA GLY A 289 19.51 -19.51 -21.24
C GLY A 289 20.00 -18.24 -21.93
N GLY A 290 20.12 -18.30 -23.26
CA GLY A 290 20.60 -17.22 -24.12
C GLY A 290 19.50 -16.45 -24.83
N SER A 291 19.83 -15.82 -25.96
CA SER A 291 18.89 -15.04 -26.77
C SER A 291 18.61 -15.68 -28.12
N ILE A 292 17.34 -15.71 -28.53
CA ILE A 292 16.92 -16.04 -29.90
C ILE A 292 16.04 -14.90 -30.40
N TRP A 293 16.43 -14.23 -31.48
CA TRP A 293 15.65 -13.18 -32.14
C TRP A 293 15.47 -13.51 -33.62
N ILE A 294 14.23 -13.70 -34.04
CA ILE A 294 13.85 -13.97 -35.43
C ILE A 294 12.94 -12.85 -35.92
N SER A 295 13.34 -12.15 -36.98
CA SER A 295 12.50 -11.25 -37.78
C SER A 295 12.30 -11.91 -39.13
N CYS A 296 11.06 -12.06 -39.60
CA CYS A 296 10.78 -12.78 -40.85
C CYS A 296 9.52 -12.28 -41.55
N ALA A 297 9.32 -12.51 -42.85
CA ALA A 297 8.02 -12.20 -43.47
C ALA A 297 6.94 -13.21 -43.04
N SER A 298 7.28 -14.51 -43.02
CA SER A 298 6.39 -15.57 -42.54
C SER A 298 7.16 -16.62 -41.76
N ILE A 299 6.55 -17.17 -40.72
CA ILE A 299 7.11 -18.29 -39.96
C ILE A 299 6.18 -19.50 -40.00
N SER A 300 6.74 -20.70 -40.22
CA SER A 300 6.01 -21.96 -40.29
C SER A 300 6.86 -23.14 -39.80
N GLY A 301 6.23 -24.30 -39.63
CA GLY A 301 6.89 -25.53 -39.19
C GLY A 301 6.51 -25.99 -37.79
N ASN A 302 7.06 -27.12 -37.37
CA ASN A 302 6.77 -27.80 -36.10
C ASN A 302 8.02 -28.07 -35.24
N GLY A 303 9.15 -27.46 -35.60
CA GLY A 303 10.44 -27.59 -34.93
C GLY A 303 10.49 -26.98 -33.52
N GLY A 304 11.64 -27.07 -32.86
CA GLY A 304 11.82 -26.59 -31.49
C GLY A 304 12.57 -25.25 -31.43
N LEU A 305 12.05 -24.28 -30.67
CA LEU A 305 12.75 -23.03 -30.31
C LEU A 305 13.00 -23.00 -28.79
N THR A 306 14.25 -23.14 -28.35
CA THR A 306 14.54 -23.30 -26.91
C THR A 306 15.67 -22.41 -26.41
N ALA A 307 15.42 -21.67 -25.33
CA ALA A 307 16.43 -20.91 -24.58
C ALA A 307 16.30 -21.20 -23.07
N ASN A 308 16.27 -22.48 -22.71
CA ASN A 308 16.11 -22.93 -21.32
C ASN A 308 17.38 -22.69 -20.50
N GLY A 309 17.23 -22.45 -19.21
CA GLY A 309 18.32 -22.49 -18.25
C GLY A 309 18.80 -23.92 -18.00
N GLY A 310 20.10 -24.07 -17.73
CA GLY A 310 20.70 -25.34 -17.37
C GLY A 310 20.46 -25.71 -15.91
N ALA A 311 20.44 -27.00 -15.62
CA ALA A 311 20.32 -27.51 -14.26
C ALA A 311 21.58 -27.22 -13.42
N GLY A 312 21.42 -26.85 -12.16
CA GLY A 312 22.48 -26.90 -11.15
C GLY A 312 22.85 -28.35 -10.84
N GLU A 313 24.04 -28.55 -10.27
CA GLU A 313 24.47 -29.89 -9.88
C GLU A 313 23.52 -30.44 -8.80
N PRO A 314 22.90 -31.61 -9.02
CA PRO A 314 21.96 -32.16 -8.06
C PRO A 314 22.68 -32.62 -6.79
N ILE A 315 22.24 -32.24 -5.59
CA ILE A 315 21.00 -31.51 -5.26
C ILE A 315 21.25 -30.07 -4.80
N PHE A 316 22.50 -29.61 -4.83
CA PHE A 316 22.94 -28.44 -4.05
C PHE A 316 23.12 -27.16 -4.86
N GLY A 317 23.41 -27.27 -6.16
CA GLY A 317 23.59 -26.14 -7.06
C GLY A 317 22.26 -25.48 -7.44
N GLY A 318 22.25 -24.17 -7.64
CA GLY A 318 21.07 -23.45 -8.14
C GLY A 318 20.85 -23.65 -9.64
N GLY A 319 19.59 -23.71 -10.09
CA GLY A 319 19.25 -23.83 -11.51
C GLY A 319 19.37 -22.51 -12.26
N GLY A 320 19.83 -22.51 -13.50
CA GLY A 320 19.97 -21.31 -14.33
C GLY A 320 18.63 -20.71 -14.75
N GLY A 321 18.54 -19.39 -14.91
CA GLY A 321 17.36 -18.71 -15.43
C GLY A 321 17.11 -19.02 -16.92
N GLY A 322 15.85 -19.07 -17.34
CA GLY A 322 15.47 -19.22 -18.75
C GLY A 322 15.68 -17.92 -19.53
N GLY A 323 16.16 -18.03 -20.77
CA GLY A 323 16.59 -16.91 -21.62
C GLY A 323 15.47 -16.14 -22.31
N ARG A 324 15.75 -15.54 -23.47
CA ARG A 324 14.78 -14.68 -24.19
C ARG A 324 14.60 -15.14 -25.63
N ILE A 325 13.35 -15.31 -26.04
CA ILE A 325 12.96 -15.65 -27.42
C ILE A 325 12.04 -14.55 -27.94
N ALA A 326 12.38 -13.96 -29.08
CA ALA A 326 11.58 -12.99 -29.79
C ALA A 326 11.38 -13.42 -31.24
N ILE A 327 10.13 -13.44 -31.69
CA ILE A 327 9.75 -13.64 -33.09
C ILE A 327 8.97 -12.39 -33.50
N LEU A 328 9.72 -11.36 -33.92
CA LEU A 328 9.17 -10.08 -34.35
C LEU A 328 10.18 -9.19 -35.10
N PRO A 329 9.70 -8.29 -35.98
CA PRO A 329 8.35 -8.31 -36.55
C PRO A 329 8.16 -9.51 -37.51
N MET A 330 6.90 -9.93 -37.69
CA MET A 330 6.53 -10.87 -38.76
C MET A 330 5.20 -10.54 -39.42
N THR A 331 4.95 -10.98 -40.66
CA THR A 331 3.67 -10.69 -41.34
C THR A 331 2.63 -11.78 -41.09
N THR A 332 3.05 -13.05 -41.18
CA THR A 332 2.17 -14.21 -40.96
C THR A 332 2.82 -15.23 -40.03
N ASP A 333 2.01 -15.82 -39.15
CA ASP A 333 2.45 -16.80 -38.16
C ASP A 333 1.61 -18.07 -38.28
N SER A 334 2.26 -19.15 -38.72
CA SER A 334 1.71 -20.50 -38.83
C SER A 334 2.56 -21.53 -38.08
N PHE A 335 3.47 -21.07 -37.22
CA PHE A 335 4.38 -21.93 -36.49
C PHE A 335 3.66 -22.66 -35.35
N THR A 336 3.73 -23.99 -35.39
CA THR A 336 3.05 -24.90 -34.44
C THR A 336 4.02 -25.62 -33.50
N GLY A 337 5.32 -25.41 -33.70
CA GLY A 337 6.38 -26.02 -32.90
C GLY A 337 6.45 -25.52 -31.47
N GLY A 338 7.17 -26.27 -30.63
CA GLY A 338 7.35 -25.95 -29.21
C GLY A 338 8.31 -24.77 -29.01
N ILE A 339 7.91 -23.79 -28.21
CA ILE A 339 8.76 -22.66 -27.80
C ILE A 339 8.92 -22.70 -26.28
N ALA A 340 10.18 -22.77 -25.81
CA ALA A 340 10.47 -22.92 -24.39
C ALA A 340 11.62 -22.00 -23.94
N ALA A 341 11.41 -21.32 -22.82
CA ALA A 341 12.45 -20.56 -22.13
C ALA A 341 12.32 -20.83 -20.62
N TYR A 342 12.33 -22.11 -20.23
CA TYR A 342 12.14 -22.53 -18.84
C TYR A 342 13.39 -22.26 -18.00
N GLY A 343 13.20 -22.03 -16.71
CA GLY A 343 14.29 -22.10 -15.75
C GLY A 343 14.78 -23.54 -15.55
N GLY A 344 16.07 -23.68 -15.30
CA GLY A 344 16.73 -24.97 -15.03
C GLY A 344 16.43 -25.49 -13.63
N ASN A 345 16.56 -26.80 -13.45
CA ASN A 345 16.44 -27.47 -12.15
C ASN A 345 17.62 -27.13 -11.21
N GLY A 346 17.42 -27.19 -9.90
CA GLY A 346 18.48 -27.03 -8.91
C GLY A 346 17.90 -27.05 -7.50
N TRP A 347 18.70 -26.72 -6.49
CA TRP A 347 18.20 -26.53 -5.12
C TRP A 347 16.99 -25.59 -5.08
N LYS A 348 17.08 -24.50 -5.87
CA LYS A 348 15.92 -23.77 -6.38
C LYS A 348 15.98 -23.74 -7.89
N TYR A 349 14.81 -23.89 -8.52
CA TYR A 349 14.65 -23.72 -9.95
C TYR A 349 14.93 -22.27 -10.34
N GLY A 350 15.53 -22.08 -11.52
CA GLY A 350 15.63 -20.77 -12.15
C GLY A 350 14.24 -20.23 -12.52
N GLY A 351 14.16 -18.92 -12.69
CA GLY A 351 12.96 -18.26 -13.18
C GLY A 351 12.79 -18.47 -14.68
N ALA A 352 11.55 -18.40 -15.15
CA ALA A 352 11.26 -18.47 -16.57
C ALA A 352 11.90 -17.29 -17.31
N GLY A 353 12.19 -17.53 -18.57
CA GLY A 353 12.49 -16.53 -19.55
C GLY A 353 11.26 -15.84 -20.12
N THR A 354 11.45 -15.16 -21.24
CA THR A 354 10.38 -14.47 -21.95
C THR A 354 10.28 -14.94 -23.39
N ILE A 355 9.05 -15.17 -23.87
CA ILE A 355 8.74 -15.46 -25.28
C ILE A 355 7.86 -14.33 -25.81
N HIS A 356 8.34 -13.57 -26.79
CA HIS A 356 7.61 -12.45 -27.39
C HIS A 356 7.33 -12.73 -28.87
N ARG A 357 6.06 -12.83 -29.25
CA ARG A 357 5.61 -13.02 -30.64
C ARG A 357 4.79 -11.82 -31.07
N LYS A 358 5.11 -11.21 -32.22
CA LYS A 358 4.32 -10.08 -32.73
C LYS A 358 4.28 -10.04 -34.25
N THR A 359 3.08 -10.07 -34.80
CA THR A 359 2.84 -9.78 -36.21
C THR A 359 2.76 -8.25 -36.42
N GLY A 360 3.35 -7.72 -37.50
CA GLY A 360 3.57 -6.29 -37.72
C GLY A 360 2.28 -5.44 -37.69
N SER A 361 1.13 -6.03 -37.99
CA SER A 361 -0.18 -5.39 -38.01
C SER A 361 -1.16 -5.86 -36.91
N GLN A 362 -0.78 -6.80 -36.03
CA GLN A 362 -1.70 -7.34 -35.00
C GLN A 362 -1.16 -7.22 -33.56
N THR A 363 -1.98 -7.69 -32.61
CA THR A 363 -1.68 -7.78 -31.17
C THR A 363 -0.45 -8.66 -30.92
N GLY A 364 0.54 -8.17 -30.17
CA GLY A 364 1.66 -8.99 -29.71
C GLY A 364 1.27 -9.92 -28.56
N LEU A 365 2.02 -10.98 -28.32
CA LEU A 365 1.92 -11.84 -27.15
C LEU A 365 3.28 -11.91 -26.45
N LEU A 366 3.31 -11.49 -25.18
CA LEU A 366 4.38 -11.82 -24.27
C LEU A 366 3.95 -12.98 -23.37
N LEU A 367 4.71 -14.07 -23.41
CA LEU A 367 4.47 -15.27 -22.62
C LEU A 367 5.62 -15.47 -21.63
N VAL A 368 5.26 -15.68 -20.37
CA VAL A 368 6.15 -16.15 -19.30
C VAL A 368 5.62 -17.50 -18.83
N ASP A 369 6.39 -18.55 -19.08
CA ASP A 369 5.98 -19.93 -18.87
C ASP A 369 7.18 -20.69 -18.30
N ASN A 370 7.02 -21.32 -17.14
CA ASN A 370 8.10 -22.08 -16.49
C ASN A 370 7.95 -23.59 -16.62
N GLY A 371 7.04 -24.07 -17.47
CA GLY A 371 6.89 -25.50 -17.75
C GLY A 371 6.43 -26.33 -16.54
N GLY A 372 5.79 -25.71 -15.55
CA GLY A 372 5.35 -26.36 -14.31
C GLY A 372 6.35 -26.26 -13.16
N HIS A 373 7.52 -25.64 -13.36
CA HIS A 373 8.52 -25.47 -12.32
C HIS A 373 8.22 -24.24 -11.44
N SER A 374 8.17 -24.43 -10.12
CA SER A 374 8.11 -23.32 -9.15
C SER A 374 9.51 -22.76 -8.93
N GLY A 375 9.96 -21.94 -9.88
CA GLY A 375 11.24 -21.25 -9.86
C GLY A 375 11.19 -19.86 -9.26
N THR A 376 12.31 -19.16 -9.35
CA THR A 376 12.37 -17.73 -9.03
C THR A 376 11.64 -16.89 -10.09
N ASN A 377 11.77 -15.57 -10.02
CA ASN A 377 11.00 -14.63 -10.82
C ASN A 377 11.62 -14.30 -12.19
N THR A 378 10.81 -13.67 -13.03
CA THR A 378 11.15 -13.06 -14.33
C THR A 378 10.90 -11.57 -14.25
N LEU A 379 11.89 -10.71 -14.52
CA LEU A 379 11.65 -9.26 -14.51
C LEU A 379 11.02 -8.79 -15.82
N LEU A 380 9.94 -8.03 -15.68
CA LEU A 380 9.19 -7.38 -16.75
C LEU A 380 9.31 -5.86 -16.56
N SER A 381 9.96 -5.18 -17.51
CA SER A 381 10.24 -3.75 -17.40
C SER A 381 9.19 -2.81 -18.01
N SER A 382 8.36 -3.32 -18.90
CA SER A 382 7.08 -2.76 -19.38
C SER A 382 6.70 -3.49 -20.68
N THR A 383 5.43 -3.78 -20.91
CA THR A 383 4.91 -4.25 -22.21
C THR A 383 4.29 -3.10 -22.99
N SER A 384 3.82 -3.32 -24.23
CA SER A 384 3.02 -2.32 -24.94
C SER A 384 1.52 -2.51 -24.67
N SER A 385 0.74 -1.44 -24.66
CA SER A 385 -0.74 -1.47 -24.55
C SER A 385 -1.45 -2.24 -25.69
N THR A 386 -0.69 -2.66 -26.70
CA THR A 386 -1.11 -3.45 -27.85
C THR A 386 -0.70 -4.92 -27.77
N SER A 387 -0.03 -5.34 -26.71
CA SER A 387 0.40 -6.74 -26.51
C SER A 387 -0.36 -7.38 -25.35
N ASP A 388 -0.69 -8.65 -25.49
CA ASP A 388 -1.22 -9.47 -24.41
C ASP A 388 -0.07 -10.05 -23.57
N LEU A 389 -0.31 -10.22 -22.28
CA LEU A 389 0.58 -10.91 -21.35
C LEU A 389 -0.08 -12.20 -20.86
N ILE A 390 0.65 -13.31 -20.92
CA ILE A 390 0.26 -14.57 -20.27
C ILE A 390 1.37 -15.01 -19.32
N ILE A 391 1.04 -15.22 -18.06
CA ILE A 391 1.90 -15.83 -17.05
C ILE A 391 1.28 -17.16 -16.64
N ARG A 392 1.99 -18.26 -16.87
CA ARG A 392 1.46 -19.62 -16.70
C ARG A 392 2.47 -20.64 -16.20
N SER A 393 1.96 -21.83 -15.88
CA SER A 393 2.74 -23.03 -15.54
C SER A 393 3.76 -22.76 -14.42
N ASN A 394 3.29 -22.20 -13.30
CA ASN A 394 4.09 -21.85 -12.12
C ASN A 394 5.16 -20.75 -12.35
N ALA A 395 5.07 -20.00 -13.45
CA ALA A 395 5.89 -18.82 -13.64
C ALA A 395 5.54 -17.70 -12.64
N VAL A 396 6.57 -17.00 -12.16
CA VAL A 396 6.48 -15.82 -11.29
C VAL A 396 7.07 -14.63 -12.03
N ALA A 397 6.30 -13.56 -12.20
CA ALA A 397 6.79 -12.32 -12.79
C ALA A 397 7.04 -11.26 -11.71
N ARG A 398 8.01 -10.38 -11.97
CA ARG A 398 8.27 -9.16 -11.21
C ARG A 398 8.15 -7.96 -12.12
N LEU A 399 7.47 -6.92 -11.66
CA LEU A 399 7.36 -5.66 -12.42
C LEU A 399 8.46 -4.70 -11.94
N SER A 400 9.20 -4.09 -12.87
CA SER A 400 10.11 -2.98 -12.55
C SER A 400 9.48 -1.60 -12.76
N GLY A 401 8.18 -1.55 -13.04
CA GLY A 401 7.43 -0.34 -13.36
C GLY A 401 5.97 -0.65 -13.70
N THR A 402 5.28 0.29 -14.34
CA THR A 402 3.90 0.09 -14.79
C THR A 402 3.82 -0.93 -15.94
N LEU A 403 3.00 -1.96 -15.77
CA LEU A 403 2.68 -2.92 -16.82
C LEU A 403 1.60 -2.34 -17.74
N PHE A 404 1.94 -2.09 -19.01
CA PHE A 404 0.97 -1.73 -20.05
C PHE A 404 0.68 -2.93 -20.95
N ALA A 405 -0.54 -3.44 -20.97
CA ALA A 405 -0.92 -4.54 -21.86
C ALA A 405 -2.34 -4.36 -22.39
N ARG A 406 -2.72 -5.12 -23.40
CA ARG A 406 -4.13 -5.20 -23.81
C ARG A 406 -4.88 -6.13 -22.88
N HIS A 407 -4.59 -7.43 -22.91
CA HIS A 407 -5.03 -8.38 -21.88
C HIS A 407 -3.86 -8.87 -21.04
N ALA A 408 -4.12 -9.19 -19.78
CA ALA A 408 -3.17 -9.89 -18.92
C ALA A 408 -3.86 -11.11 -18.29
N THR A 409 -3.26 -12.29 -18.45
CA THR A 409 -3.75 -13.53 -17.85
C THR A 409 -2.71 -14.10 -16.91
N ILE A 410 -3.09 -14.31 -15.65
CA ILE A 410 -2.27 -14.95 -14.63
C ILE A 410 -2.98 -16.25 -14.26
N GLN A 411 -2.42 -17.38 -14.67
CA GLN A 411 -3.04 -18.69 -14.43
C GLN A 411 -2.84 -19.17 -12.99
N SER A 412 -3.59 -20.21 -12.60
CA SER A 412 -3.40 -20.89 -11.32
C SER A 412 -1.95 -21.38 -11.17
N GLY A 413 -1.39 -21.26 -9.97
CA GLY A 413 0.01 -21.56 -9.68
C GLY A 413 1.01 -20.47 -10.09
N SER A 414 0.62 -19.54 -10.97
CA SER A 414 1.44 -18.42 -11.40
C SER A 414 1.24 -17.16 -10.55
N ALA A 415 2.22 -16.27 -10.57
CA ALA A 415 2.17 -15.05 -9.76
C ALA A 415 2.78 -13.81 -10.42
N VAL A 416 2.32 -12.64 -10.00
CA VAL A 416 3.04 -11.37 -10.08
C VAL A 416 3.44 -10.97 -8.66
N ASP A 417 4.74 -10.96 -8.38
CA ASP A 417 5.30 -10.88 -7.04
C ASP A 417 6.03 -9.56 -6.77
N GLY A 418 5.39 -8.68 -6.02
CA GLY A 418 5.95 -7.49 -5.40
C GLY A 418 6.23 -7.68 -3.90
N ASP A 419 6.20 -8.90 -3.35
CA ASP A 419 6.44 -9.13 -1.93
C ASP A 419 7.88 -8.71 -1.55
N VAL A 420 8.05 -8.04 -0.41
CA VAL A 420 9.38 -7.70 0.14
C VAL A 420 10.21 -6.79 -0.81
N GLN A 421 9.56 -6.02 -1.69
CA GLN A 421 10.20 -5.10 -2.67
C GLN A 421 10.06 -3.60 -2.32
N GLY A 422 9.57 -3.30 -1.13
CA GLY A 422 9.46 -1.94 -0.60
C GLY A 422 10.71 -1.48 0.13
N SER A 423 10.55 -0.58 1.09
CA SER A 423 11.68 -0.03 1.85
C SER A 423 12.39 -1.10 2.68
N ALA A 424 13.71 -0.96 2.81
CA ALA A 424 14.53 -1.82 3.62
C ALA A 424 14.20 -1.68 5.12
N PRO A 425 14.60 -2.66 5.97
CA PRO A 425 14.36 -2.60 7.41
C PRO A 425 14.86 -1.29 8.05
N GLY A 426 14.01 -0.64 8.86
CA GLY A 426 14.29 0.65 9.50
C GLY A 426 14.28 1.87 8.58
N THR A 427 13.82 1.73 7.33
CA THR A 427 13.79 2.83 6.34
C THR A 427 12.39 3.02 5.71
N GLY A 428 12.17 4.19 5.10
CA GLY A 428 10.91 4.57 4.44
C GLY A 428 10.01 5.47 5.30
N SER A 429 9.00 6.08 4.67
CA SER A 429 8.14 7.11 5.30
C SER A 429 7.31 6.63 6.50
N GLY A 430 7.12 5.32 6.63
CA GLY A 430 6.46 4.67 7.76
C GLY A 430 7.33 3.60 8.38
N ALA A 431 8.65 3.81 8.42
CA ALA A 431 9.56 2.86 9.05
C ALA A 431 9.16 2.58 10.51
N GLY A 432 9.23 1.32 10.92
CA GLY A 432 9.14 0.96 12.33
C GLY A 432 10.34 1.50 13.13
N THR A 433 10.19 1.59 14.44
CA THR A 433 11.20 2.11 15.37
C THR A 433 11.69 1.00 16.31
N PHE A 434 12.66 1.30 17.18
CA PHE A 434 13.20 0.34 18.15
C PHE A 434 13.43 1.01 19.51
N SER A 435 13.50 0.19 20.57
CA SER A 435 13.89 0.63 21.92
C SER A 435 15.32 0.22 22.27
N ASN A 436 16.04 1.13 22.93
CA ASN A 436 17.35 0.86 23.54
C ASN A 436 17.26 0.36 24.99
N ASN A 437 16.07 0.38 25.59
CA ASN A 437 15.91 0.16 27.03
C ASN A 437 15.84 -1.32 27.42
N ASP A 438 15.40 -2.20 26.50
CA ASP A 438 15.45 -3.66 26.67
C ASP A 438 16.62 -4.24 25.87
N ILE A 439 17.80 -4.24 26.50
CA ILE A 439 19.07 -4.64 25.89
C ILE A 439 19.07 -6.12 25.46
N GLY A 440 18.24 -6.96 26.11
CA GLY A 440 18.14 -8.39 25.84
C GLY A 440 17.31 -8.71 24.60
N ASN A 441 16.11 -8.14 24.49
CA ASN A 441 15.19 -8.48 23.39
C ASN A 441 15.22 -7.50 22.22
N ARG A 442 15.61 -6.24 22.47
CA ARG A 442 15.66 -5.14 21.49
C ARG A 442 14.40 -5.09 20.60
N PRO A 443 13.23 -4.81 21.20
CA PRO A 443 11.96 -4.86 20.49
C PRO A 443 11.88 -3.77 19.42
N CYS A 444 11.41 -4.16 18.25
CA CYS A 444 11.23 -3.30 17.09
C CYS A 444 9.78 -3.33 16.62
N SER A 445 9.22 -2.16 16.32
CA SER A 445 7.82 -2.03 15.93
C SER A 445 7.61 -2.24 14.43
N GLY A 446 6.36 -2.48 14.01
CA GLY A 446 6.04 -2.73 12.61
C GLY A 446 6.13 -1.47 11.75
N GLY A 447 6.37 -1.62 10.46
CA GLY A 447 6.26 -0.52 9.49
C GLY A 447 4.80 -0.18 9.19
N GLY A 448 4.52 1.05 8.76
CA GLY A 448 3.20 1.53 8.31
C GLY A 448 3.15 1.81 6.80
N ASN A 449 1.98 1.65 6.20
CA ASN A 449 1.54 2.05 4.85
C ASN A 449 0.05 1.70 4.82
N GLY A 450 -0.86 2.59 4.44
CA GLY A 450 -2.31 2.29 4.54
C GLY A 450 -2.81 2.31 5.99
N GLY A 451 -2.47 1.28 6.75
CA GLY A 451 -2.60 1.20 8.20
C GLY A 451 -1.29 1.54 8.94
N TYR A 452 -1.41 1.85 10.25
CA TYR A 452 -0.24 2.02 11.11
C TYR A 452 0.45 0.68 11.36
N GLY A 453 1.76 0.72 11.59
CA GLY A 453 2.50 -0.40 12.14
C GLY A 453 2.04 -0.72 13.56
N GLY A 454 2.02 -2.00 13.91
CA GLY A 454 1.79 -2.47 15.26
C GLY A 454 2.92 -2.06 16.20
N THR A 455 2.57 -1.78 17.44
CA THR A 455 3.54 -1.50 18.51
C THR A 455 4.37 -2.75 18.84
N ALA A 456 5.61 -2.56 19.25
CA ALA A 456 6.40 -3.65 19.83
C ALA A 456 6.14 -3.77 21.33
N SER A 457 6.67 -4.82 21.96
CA SER A 457 6.71 -4.92 23.41
C SER A 457 7.43 -3.70 24.01
N THR A 458 7.17 -3.37 25.28
CA THR A 458 7.68 -2.14 25.94
C THR A 458 7.15 -0.83 25.33
N ASN A 459 6.03 -0.88 24.60
CA ASN A 459 5.32 0.28 24.03
C ASN A 459 6.13 1.07 22.98
N VAL A 460 6.96 0.39 22.19
CA VAL A 460 7.64 1.03 21.05
C VAL A 460 6.62 1.36 19.97
N PRO A 461 6.42 2.64 19.60
CA PRO A 461 5.41 3.04 18.62
C PRO A 461 5.68 2.46 17.23
N GLY A 462 4.63 1.95 16.59
CA GLY A 462 4.69 1.50 15.19
C GLY A 462 4.89 2.65 14.20
N GLY A 463 5.35 2.30 13.00
CA GLY A 463 5.52 3.24 11.90
C GLY A 463 4.20 3.89 11.48
N SER A 464 4.25 5.17 11.13
CA SER A 464 3.08 5.94 10.70
C SER A 464 2.48 5.40 9.40
N ALA A 465 1.14 5.39 9.32
CA ALA A 465 0.46 5.21 8.04
C ALA A 465 0.74 6.43 7.13
N TYR A 466 0.91 6.19 5.83
CA TYR A 466 1.08 7.24 4.83
C TYR A 466 0.40 6.89 3.50
N GLY A 467 0.46 7.83 2.55
CA GLY A 467 -0.27 7.77 1.29
C GLY A 467 -1.74 8.19 1.45
N SER A 468 -2.41 8.34 0.32
CA SER A 468 -3.83 8.69 0.20
C SER A 468 -4.44 7.90 -0.95
N LEU A 469 -5.77 7.95 -1.10
CA LEU A 469 -6.45 7.42 -2.30
C LEU A 469 -5.88 7.98 -3.61
N ASN A 470 -5.35 9.21 -3.58
CA ASN A 470 -4.75 9.88 -4.74
C ASN A 470 -3.23 9.65 -4.85
N SER A 471 -2.61 8.99 -3.87
CA SER A 471 -1.17 8.65 -3.84
C SER A 471 -0.93 7.17 -3.53
N ILE A 472 -1.67 6.31 -4.24
CA ILE A 472 -1.54 4.84 -4.26
C ILE A 472 -0.22 4.33 -4.87
N TYR A 473 0.71 5.22 -5.21
CA TYR A 473 1.98 4.90 -5.87
C TYR A 473 3.16 4.83 -4.90
N THR A 474 2.94 4.38 -3.66
CA THR A 474 4.00 4.31 -2.65
C THR A 474 4.18 2.88 -2.15
N ALA A 475 5.42 2.41 -2.19
CA ALA A 475 5.79 1.13 -1.61
C ALA A 475 5.65 1.14 -0.08
N GLY A 476 5.61 -0.03 0.55
CA GLY A 476 5.49 -0.20 2.00
C GLY A 476 6.76 0.19 2.75
N GLY A 477 6.61 0.70 3.98
CA GLY A 477 7.71 1.03 4.88
C GLY A 477 8.34 -0.22 5.50
N GLY A 478 9.63 -0.17 5.80
CA GLY A 478 10.34 -1.26 6.46
C GLY A 478 9.94 -1.38 7.93
N GLY A 479 9.95 -2.60 8.47
CA GLY A 479 9.80 -2.85 9.90
C GLY A 479 11.00 -2.32 10.70
N GLY A 480 10.81 -2.03 11.99
CA GLY A 480 11.88 -1.54 12.85
C GLY A 480 13.05 -2.53 12.91
N ASN A 481 14.27 -1.99 12.98
CA ASN A 481 15.49 -2.75 12.80
C ASN A 481 16.56 -2.36 13.82
N PHE A 482 17.16 -3.36 14.45
CA PHE A 482 18.36 -3.27 15.27
C PHE A 482 19.29 -4.45 14.91
N SER A 483 20.06 -4.28 13.84
CA SER A 483 20.98 -5.30 13.35
C SER A 483 22.16 -5.54 14.32
N PRO A 484 22.63 -6.79 14.49
CA PRO A 484 22.16 -8.03 13.86
C PRO A 484 21.08 -8.78 14.66
N VAL A 485 20.62 -8.22 15.79
CA VAL A 485 19.82 -8.94 16.80
C VAL A 485 18.33 -9.02 16.45
N SER A 486 17.77 -7.91 15.99
CA SER A 486 16.36 -7.77 15.59
C SER A 486 16.32 -7.21 14.18
N ILE A 487 16.03 -8.04 13.19
CA ILE A 487 16.05 -7.63 11.78
C ILE A 487 14.62 -7.36 11.36
N GLY A 488 14.33 -6.12 10.98
CA GLY A 488 13.00 -5.76 10.49
C GLY A 488 12.67 -6.45 9.16
N GLY A 489 11.40 -6.59 8.83
CA GLY A 489 10.96 -7.02 7.50
C GLY A 489 11.02 -5.88 6.49
N TYR A 490 11.29 -6.18 5.22
CA TYR A 490 11.15 -5.19 4.15
C TYR A 490 9.67 -4.87 3.91
N GLY A 491 9.36 -3.66 3.48
CA GLY A 491 8.01 -3.33 3.02
C GLY A 491 7.63 -4.07 1.73
N GLY A 492 6.34 -4.09 1.39
CA GLY A 492 5.84 -4.58 0.11
C GLY A 492 6.09 -3.59 -1.03
N GLY A 493 6.20 -4.09 -2.26
CA GLY A 493 6.49 -3.29 -3.45
C GLY A 493 5.30 -2.49 -3.99
N LEU A 494 5.52 -1.86 -5.15
CA LEU A 494 4.48 -1.20 -5.94
C LEU A 494 4.22 -2.01 -7.22
N LEU A 495 2.97 -2.42 -7.42
CA LEU A 495 2.53 -3.08 -8.66
C LEU A 495 1.46 -2.23 -9.35
N THR A 496 1.72 -1.81 -10.58
CA THR A 496 0.79 -0.99 -11.36
C THR A 496 0.46 -1.69 -12.68
N PHE A 497 -0.82 -1.95 -12.91
CA PHE A 497 -1.37 -2.52 -14.14
C PHE A 497 -2.21 -1.46 -14.85
N ASN A 498 -1.89 -1.18 -16.12
CA ASN A 498 -2.66 -0.32 -16.99
C ASN A 498 -3.04 -1.09 -18.26
N LEU A 499 -4.26 -1.60 -18.28
CA LEU A 499 -4.75 -2.53 -19.28
C LEU A 499 -5.87 -1.90 -20.09
N THR A 500 -5.76 -1.95 -21.41
CA THR A 500 -6.84 -1.49 -22.30
C THR A 500 -7.98 -2.51 -22.41
N GLY A 501 -7.71 -3.78 -22.05
CA GLY A 501 -8.64 -4.90 -22.06
C GLY A 501 -8.81 -5.54 -20.68
N THR A 502 -8.71 -6.86 -20.61
CA THR A 502 -9.10 -7.66 -19.43
C THR A 502 -7.90 -8.13 -18.62
N LEU A 503 -7.97 -8.00 -17.29
CA LEU A 503 -7.15 -8.77 -16.35
C LEU A 503 -7.91 -10.03 -15.92
N THR A 504 -7.37 -11.20 -16.26
CA THR A 504 -7.86 -12.50 -15.79
C THR A 504 -6.89 -13.05 -14.76
N ASN A 505 -7.24 -12.98 -13.48
CA ASN A 505 -6.39 -13.44 -12.39
C ASN A 505 -6.95 -14.72 -11.74
N ALA A 506 -6.38 -15.87 -12.10
CA ALA A 506 -6.59 -17.15 -11.41
C ALA A 506 -5.41 -17.51 -10.47
N GLY A 507 -4.30 -16.77 -10.54
CA GLY A 507 -3.11 -16.96 -9.72
C GLY A 507 -3.01 -15.94 -8.58
N LYS A 508 -1.79 -15.50 -8.27
CA LYS A 508 -1.49 -14.56 -7.18
C LYS A 508 -0.93 -13.23 -7.72
N ILE A 509 -1.54 -12.10 -7.35
CA ILE A 509 -0.93 -10.77 -7.45
C ILE A 509 -0.66 -10.30 -6.02
N SER A 510 0.58 -9.95 -5.69
CA SER A 510 0.92 -9.70 -4.29
C SER A 510 2.00 -8.65 -4.10
N ALA A 511 1.82 -7.81 -3.08
CA ALA A 511 2.75 -6.79 -2.64
C ALA A 511 2.79 -6.79 -1.09
N ASN A 512 2.94 -7.95 -0.47
CA ASN A 512 2.96 -8.09 0.98
C ASN A 512 4.30 -7.62 1.58
N GLY A 513 4.24 -7.11 2.80
CA GLY A 513 5.42 -6.85 3.61
C GLY A 513 6.07 -8.14 4.11
N GLY A 514 7.39 -8.11 4.28
CA GLY A 514 8.17 -9.20 4.84
C GLY A 514 8.00 -9.31 6.36
N ASN A 515 8.16 -10.52 6.90
CA ASN A 515 8.17 -10.74 8.34
C ASN A 515 9.46 -10.20 8.97
N GLY A 516 9.38 -9.73 10.21
CA GLY A 516 10.56 -9.49 11.05
C GLY A 516 11.23 -10.80 11.48
N ALA A 517 12.51 -10.73 11.83
CA ALA A 517 13.33 -11.84 12.26
C ALA A 517 14.16 -11.48 13.50
N GLY A 518 14.87 -12.47 14.06
CA GLY A 518 15.67 -12.29 15.28
C GLY A 518 14.81 -12.29 16.54
N THR A 519 15.26 -11.61 17.61
CA THR A 519 14.58 -11.63 18.92
C THR A 519 13.33 -10.77 18.95
N GLY A 520 13.30 -9.66 18.21
CA GLY A 520 12.18 -8.72 18.24
C GLY A 520 12.02 -7.85 16.98
N GLY A 521 12.46 -8.32 15.80
CA GLY A 521 12.31 -7.57 14.54
C GLY A 521 10.85 -7.25 14.20
N GLY A 522 10.60 -6.02 13.73
CA GLY A 522 9.26 -5.59 13.34
C GLY A 522 8.87 -6.07 11.93
N GLY A 523 7.59 -6.34 11.70
CA GLY A 523 7.08 -6.69 10.37
C GLY A 523 7.08 -5.49 9.40
N GLY A 524 7.42 -5.71 8.14
CA GLY A 524 7.32 -4.69 7.10
C GLY A 524 5.88 -4.42 6.69
N ALA A 525 5.56 -3.20 6.27
CA ALA A 525 4.22 -2.84 5.84
C ALA A 525 3.87 -3.45 4.47
N GLY A 526 2.58 -3.67 4.21
CA GLY A 526 2.09 -3.98 2.87
C GLY A 526 2.41 -2.85 1.88
N GLY A 527 2.56 -3.22 0.62
CA GLY A 527 2.83 -2.30 -0.49
C GLY A 527 1.57 -1.74 -1.13
N ALA A 528 1.66 -1.39 -2.40
CA ALA A 528 0.51 -0.88 -3.15
C ALA A 528 0.29 -1.63 -4.46
N ILE A 529 -0.98 -1.90 -4.76
CA ILE A 529 -1.42 -2.54 -6.01
C ILE A 529 -2.44 -1.61 -6.68
N SER A 530 -2.14 -1.14 -7.89
CA SER A 530 -3.04 -0.34 -8.71
C SER A 530 -3.39 -1.10 -9.98
N ILE A 531 -4.68 -1.34 -10.22
CA ILE A 531 -5.19 -2.04 -11.40
C ILE A 531 -6.15 -1.10 -12.11
N THR A 532 -5.81 -0.72 -13.34
CA THR A 532 -6.71 -0.06 -14.30
C THR A 532 -6.95 -1.02 -15.45
N ALA A 533 -8.20 -1.40 -15.73
CA ALA A 533 -8.56 -2.35 -16.77
C ALA A 533 -9.95 -2.07 -17.36
N ASN A 534 -10.25 -2.61 -18.55
CA ASN A 534 -11.63 -2.70 -19.02
C ASN A 534 -12.44 -3.69 -18.19
N ALA A 535 -11.88 -4.88 -17.94
CA ALA A 535 -12.53 -5.89 -17.12
C ALA A 535 -11.56 -6.58 -16.15
N LEU A 536 -12.04 -6.95 -14.96
CA LEU A 536 -11.34 -7.78 -13.99
C LEU A 536 -12.15 -9.07 -13.74
N THR A 537 -11.53 -10.23 -13.96
CA THR A 537 -12.18 -11.55 -13.84
C THR A 537 -11.24 -12.56 -13.16
N GLY A 538 -11.77 -13.73 -12.77
CA GLY A 538 -11.02 -14.83 -12.19
C GLY A 538 -11.28 -15.03 -10.69
N ALA A 539 -10.57 -16.00 -10.10
CA ALA A 539 -10.79 -16.47 -8.74
C ALA A 539 -9.49 -16.55 -7.90
N GLY A 540 -8.42 -15.91 -8.37
CA GLY A 540 -7.12 -15.88 -7.70
C GLY A 540 -7.09 -15.00 -6.44
N SER A 541 -5.90 -14.52 -6.07
CA SER A 541 -5.72 -13.60 -4.93
C SER A 541 -5.04 -12.30 -5.35
N ILE A 542 -5.44 -11.18 -4.73
CA ILE A 542 -4.80 -9.86 -4.82
C ILE A 542 -4.49 -9.39 -3.40
N THR A 543 -3.22 -9.35 -3.00
CA THR A 543 -2.84 -9.16 -1.58
C THR A 543 -1.79 -8.09 -1.36
N ALA A 544 -2.03 -7.18 -0.42
CA ALA A 544 -1.06 -6.16 0.03
C ALA A 544 -1.01 -6.12 1.56
N ASN A 545 -0.82 -7.27 2.18
CA ASN A 545 -0.86 -7.45 3.63
C ASN A 545 0.45 -7.02 4.31
N GLY A 546 0.36 -6.60 5.57
CA GLY A 546 1.54 -6.38 6.41
C GLY A 546 2.21 -7.70 6.83
N GLY A 547 3.52 -7.67 7.01
CA GLY A 547 4.31 -8.79 7.52
C GLY A 547 4.22 -8.93 9.04
N ASN A 548 4.49 -10.12 9.56
CA ASN A 548 4.42 -10.40 11.00
C ASN A 548 5.68 -9.92 11.73
N GLY A 549 5.54 -9.43 12.96
CA GLY A 549 6.65 -9.19 13.88
C GLY A 549 7.19 -10.49 14.48
N ALA A 550 8.46 -10.49 14.90
CA ALA A 550 9.14 -11.66 15.44
C ALA A 550 8.74 -11.96 16.91
N ASN A 551 8.61 -13.25 17.24
CA ASN A 551 8.46 -13.80 18.60
C ASN A 551 7.37 -13.17 19.49
N ASN A 552 6.32 -12.58 18.92
CA ASN A 552 5.33 -11.78 19.66
C ASN A 552 5.93 -10.62 20.47
N ILE A 553 7.17 -10.23 20.17
CA ILE A 553 7.90 -9.08 20.74
C ILE A 553 7.89 -7.94 19.73
N GLY A 554 8.21 -8.26 18.47
CA GLY A 554 8.13 -7.30 17.38
C GLY A 554 6.69 -6.94 17.02
N GLY A 555 6.47 -5.70 16.59
CA GLY A 555 5.17 -5.25 16.10
C GLY A 555 4.89 -5.75 14.67
N GLY A 556 3.64 -6.07 14.36
CA GLY A 556 3.22 -6.45 13.01
C GLY A 556 3.14 -5.25 12.07
N GLY A 557 3.48 -5.42 10.79
CA GLY A 557 3.39 -4.34 9.81
C GLY A 557 1.95 -3.95 9.46
N GLY A 558 1.70 -2.69 9.12
CA GLY A 558 0.40 -2.22 8.62
C GLY A 558 0.05 -2.82 7.26
N GLY A 559 -1.23 -3.03 6.97
CA GLY A 559 -1.72 -3.47 5.66
C GLY A 559 -1.70 -2.35 4.64
N GLY A 560 -1.33 -2.64 3.40
CA GLY A 560 -1.09 -1.67 2.32
C GLY A 560 -2.35 -1.17 1.59
N ARG A 561 -2.21 -0.77 0.33
CA ARG A 561 -3.31 -0.17 -0.44
C ARG A 561 -3.58 -0.91 -1.75
N ILE A 562 -4.84 -1.20 -2.03
CA ILE A 562 -5.28 -1.82 -3.28
C ILE A 562 -6.29 -0.89 -3.96
N TYR A 563 -6.00 -0.47 -5.18
CA TYR A 563 -6.87 0.34 -6.03
C TYR A 563 -7.23 -0.45 -7.27
N ILE A 564 -8.53 -0.58 -7.55
CA ILE A 564 -9.06 -1.27 -8.71
C ILE A 564 -10.02 -0.33 -9.42
N SER A 565 -9.66 0.06 -10.64
CA SER A 565 -10.50 0.74 -11.59
C SER A 565 -10.77 -0.19 -12.77
N ALA A 566 -11.93 -0.83 -12.75
CA ALA A 566 -12.39 -1.70 -13.83
C ALA A 566 -13.80 -1.30 -14.26
N TYR A 567 -14.04 -1.21 -15.57
CA TYR A 567 -15.39 -0.95 -16.09
C TYR A 567 -16.34 -2.11 -15.76
N SER A 568 -15.87 -3.35 -15.88
CA SER A 568 -16.56 -4.56 -15.41
C SER A 568 -15.71 -5.33 -14.40
N ASN A 569 -16.26 -5.64 -13.22
CA ASN A 569 -15.57 -6.45 -12.21
C ASN A 569 -16.42 -7.65 -11.80
N THR A 570 -16.02 -8.83 -12.25
CA THR A 570 -16.65 -10.13 -11.90
C THR A 570 -15.68 -11.05 -11.15
N PHE A 571 -14.60 -10.49 -10.62
CA PHE A 571 -13.62 -11.25 -9.84
C PHE A 571 -14.26 -11.82 -8.57
N THR A 572 -14.15 -13.13 -8.39
CA THR A 572 -14.68 -13.87 -7.25
C THR A 572 -13.60 -14.29 -6.26
N GLY A 573 -12.35 -13.94 -6.54
CA GLY A 573 -11.20 -14.27 -5.73
C GLY A 573 -11.07 -13.41 -4.47
N THR A 574 -9.97 -13.58 -3.74
CA THR A 574 -9.71 -12.86 -2.50
C THR A 574 -8.96 -11.56 -2.75
N ILE A 575 -9.37 -10.48 -2.08
CA ILE A 575 -8.66 -9.20 -2.07
C ILE A 575 -8.41 -8.82 -0.62
N THR A 576 -7.15 -8.72 -0.19
CA THR A 576 -6.80 -8.49 1.22
C THR A 576 -5.71 -7.46 1.38
N ALA A 577 -5.86 -6.60 2.38
CA ALA A 577 -4.84 -5.65 2.83
C ALA A 577 -4.85 -5.55 4.36
N TYR A 578 -4.82 -6.68 5.08
CA TYR A 578 -4.84 -6.67 6.54
C TYR A 578 -3.45 -6.36 7.12
N GLY A 579 -3.40 -5.94 8.38
CA GLY A 579 -2.16 -5.83 9.14
C GLY A 579 -1.59 -7.19 9.55
N GLY A 580 -0.26 -7.24 9.68
CA GLY A 580 0.47 -8.40 10.18
C GLY A 580 0.33 -8.57 11.70
N THR A 581 0.60 -9.78 12.18
CA THR A 581 0.54 -10.12 13.62
C THR A 581 1.84 -9.73 14.34
N GLY A 582 1.82 -9.62 15.66
CA GLY A 582 2.98 -9.28 16.48
C GLY A 582 2.57 -8.95 17.91
N SER A 583 3.46 -8.34 18.71
CA SER A 583 3.10 -7.82 20.05
C SER A 583 1.92 -6.86 19.96
N GLY A 584 1.98 -5.92 19.02
CA GLY A 584 0.86 -5.17 18.49
C GLY A 584 0.57 -5.63 17.07
N ILE A 585 -0.71 -5.78 16.74
CA ILE A 585 -1.16 -6.13 15.39
C ILE A 585 -1.20 -4.85 14.55
N GLY A 586 -0.70 -4.93 13.32
CA GLY A 586 -0.75 -3.82 12.37
C GLY A 586 -2.19 -3.39 12.06
N GLY A 587 -2.38 -2.11 11.75
CA GLY A 587 -3.66 -1.60 11.27
C GLY A 587 -3.97 -2.14 9.88
N ALA A 588 -5.26 -2.25 9.56
CA ALA A 588 -5.67 -2.62 8.22
C ALA A 588 -5.26 -1.56 7.21
N GLY A 589 -5.04 -2.01 5.99
CA GLY A 589 -4.94 -1.19 4.81
C GLY A 589 -6.29 -0.82 4.22
N SER A 590 -6.26 -0.32 2.99
CA SER A 590 -7.47 0.13 2.28
C SER A 590 -7.60 -0.51 0.91
N ILE A 591 -8.81 -0.96 0.57
CA ILE A 591 -9.16 -1.48 -0.75
C ILE A 591 -10.21 -0.55 -1.37
N TYR A 592 -9.90 0.08 -2.49
CA TYR A 592 -10.85 0.87 -3.27
C TYR A 592 -11.14 0.15 -4.58
N SER A 593 -12.41 -0.16 -4.83
CA SER A 593 -12.88 -0.76 -6.08
C SER A 593 -13.90 0.16 -6.72
N PHE A 594 -13.49 0.86 -7.76
CA PHE A 594 -14.40 1.54 -8.66
C PHE A 594 -15.17 0.51 -9.50
N ARG A 595 -16.47 0.74 -9.64
CA ARG A 595 -17.36 0.00 -10.53
C ARG A 595 -17.94 1.03 -11.50
N GLY A 596 -17.54 0.97 -12.77
CA GLY A 596 -18.05 1.92 -13.77
C GLY A 596 -19.55 1.75 -13.99
N SER A 597 -20.32 2.84 -13.84
CA SER A 597 -21.76 2.97 -14.13
C SER A 597 -22.12 2.46 -15.54
N VAL A 598 -23.31 1.96 -15.90
CA VAL A 598 -24.67 1.92 -15.34
C VAL A 598 -25.09 0.47 -15.08
N GLY A 599 -25.65 0.17 -13.89
CA GLY A 599 -26.18 -1.16 -13.54
C GLY A 599 -25.42 -1.92 -12.43
N PHE A 600 -24.26 -1.45 -11.96
CA PHE A 600 -23.41 -2.17 -11.00
C PHE A 600 -23.19 -1.50 -9.62
N GLY A 601 -23.90 -0.40 -9.34
CA GLY A 601 -23.86 0.29 -8.04
C GLY A 601 -22.67 1.25 -7.87
N PRO A 602 -22.60 1.95 -6.72
CA PRO A 602 -21.52 2.89 -6.39
C PRO A 602 -20.15 2.20 -6.19
N PRO A 603 -19.02 2.94 -6.24
CA PRO A 603 -17.70 2.43 -5.83
C PRO A 603 -17.69 1.94 -4.38
N LEU A 604 -16.80 0.99 -4.07
CA LEU A 604 -16.61 0.44 -2.72
C LEU A 604 -15.24 0.84 -2.16
N TYR A 605 -15.23 1.45 -0.98
CA TYR A 605 -14.05 1.60 -0.12
C TYR A 605 -14.16 0.64 1.06
N LEU A 606 -13.26 -0.34 1.15
CA LEU A 606 -13.25 -1.40 2.15
C LEU A 606 -12.01 -1.30 3.04
N VAL A 607 -12.23 -1.35 4.36
CA VAL A 607 -11.20 -1.60 5.36
C VAL A 607 -11.58 -2.87 6.14
N ASP A 608 -10.71 -3.87 6.07
CA ASP A 608 -10.93 -5.20 6.61
C ASP A 608 -9.63 -5.72 7.22
N ASN A 609 -9.60 -5.93 8.53
CA ASN A 609 -8.41 -6.43 9.21
C ASN A 609 -8.39 -7.96 9.37
N GLY A 610 -9.25 -8.69 8.66
CA GLY A 610 -9.25 -10.16 8.65
C GLY A 610 -9.54 -10.78 10.01
N GLY A 611 -10.29 -10.10 10.87
CA GLY A 611 -10.65 -10.57 12.21
C GLY A 611 -9.59 -10.29 13.28
N ARG A 612 -8.57 -9.47 12.97
CA ARG A 612 -7.50 -9.12 13.89
C ARG A 612 -7.74 -7.74 14.48
N VAL A 613 -7.67 -7.59 15.79
CA VAL A 613 -7.77 -6.25 16.44
C VAL A 613 -6.44 -5.54 16.26
N GLY A 614 -6.34 -4.80 15.16
CA GLY A 614 -5.14 -4.04 14.78
C GLY A 614 -5.10 -2.65 15.39
N THR A 615 -3.98 -1.97 15.20
CA THR A 615 -3.88 -0.52 15.43
C THR A 615 -4.69 0.26 14.37
N ASN A 616 -4.57 1.58 14.41
CA ASN A 616 -5.38 2.51 13.64
C ASN A 616 -5.17 2.39 12.12
N THR A 617 -6.23 2.68 11.37
CA THR A 617 -6.25 2.90 9.92
C THR A 617 -6.79 4.30 9.64
N PRO A 618 -5.95 5.26 9.20
CA PRO A 618 -6.42 6.58 8.80
C PRO A 618 -7.26 6.53 7.53
N VAL A 619 -8.46 7.08 7.61
CA VAL A 619 -9.37 7.19 6.46
C VAL A 619 -9.84 8.63 6.28
N ASN A 620 -9.94 9.04 5.03
CA ASN A 620 -10.63 10.25 4.60
C ASN A 620 -11.85 9.83 3.79
N ILE A 621 -13.04 10.18 4.26
CA ILE A 621 -14.30 9.89 3.56
C ILE A 621 -14.74 11.16 2.82
N THR A 622 -14.42 11.29 1.54
CA THR A 622 -14.58 12.55 0.80
C THR A 622 -15.53 12.46 -0.40
N GLU A 623 -16.03 11.27 -0.72
CA GLU A 623 -16.82 11.01 -1.94
C GLU A 623 -18.26 10.63 -1.59
N SER A 624 -19.20 11.56 -1.83
CA SER A 624 -20.63 11.38 -1.52
C SER A 624 -21.33 10.24 -2.28
N TYR A 625 -20.68 9.68 -3.30
CA TYR A 625 -21.20 8.60 -4.14
C TYR A 625 -20.54 7.24 -3.89
N THR A 626 -19.62 7.14 -2.92
CA THR A 626 -18.89 5.90 -2.59
C THR A 626 -19.47 5.21 -1.36
N ASP A 627 -19.57 3.88 -1.41
CA ASP A 627 -19.93 3.02 -0.28
C ASP A 627 -18.69 2.72 0.57
N TYR A 628 -18.75 3.04 1.87
CA TYR A 628 -17.68 2.77 2.83
C TYR A 628 -18.09 1.60 3.72
N VAL A 629 -17.27 0.54 3.72
CA VAL A 629 -17.48 -0.65 4.53
C VAL A 629 -16.26 -0.88 5.41
N PHE A 630 -16.47 -0.84 6.72
CA PHE A 630 -15.47 -1.13 7.73
C PHE A 630 -15.85 -2.41 8.46
N ARG A 631 -14.92 -3.36 8.53
CA ARG A 631 -15.24 -4.68 9.09
C ARG A 631 -14.08 -5.43 9.71
N SER A 632 -14.44 -6.52 10.40
CA SER A 632 -13.54 -7.57 10.86
C SER A 632 -12.42 -7.03 11.75
N ASN A 633 -12.79 -6.38 12.85
CA ASN A 633 -11.87 -5.78 13.84
C ASN A 633 -11.01 -4.61 13.31
N ALA A 634 -11.39 -3.97 12.20
CA ALA A 634 -10.76 -2.73 11.75
C ALA A 634 -11.00 -1.58 12.74
N VAL A 635 -9.95 -0.81 13.04
CA VAL A 635 -9.99 0.40 13.87
C VAL A 635 -9.72 1.61 12.98
N ILE A 636 -10.76 2.37 12.67
CA ILE A 636 -10.71 3.51 11.76
C ILE A 636 -10.49 4.78 12.55
N VAL A 637 -9.58 5.63 12.11
CA VAL A 637 -9.42 6.99 12.64
C VAL A 637 -9.55 8.03 11.52
N PRO A 638 -10.11 9.22 11.78
CA PRO A 638 -10.03 10.32 10.84
C PRO A 638 -8.59 10.71 10.56
N ALA A 639 -8.24 10.88 9.28
CA ALA A 639 -6.93 11.42 8.94
C ALA A 639 -6.81 12.88 9.41
N THR A 640 -5.58 13.28 9.74
CA THR A 640 -5.28 14.60 10.33
C THR A 640 -5.86 15.75 9.50
N GLY A 641 -6.60 16.65 10.16
CA GLY A 641 -7.17 17.85 9.53
C GLY A 641 -8.58 17.69 8.94
N THR A 642 -9.15 16.48 8.93
CA THR A 642 -10.48 16.22 8.36
C THR A 642 -11.57 16.29 9.44
N ILE A 643 -12.56 17.19 9.25
CA ILE A 643 -13.72 17.36 10.15
C ILE A 643 -15.07 17.08 9.47
N SER A 644 -15.10 16.91 8.14
CA SER A 644 -16.33 16.67 7.37
C SER A 644 -16.18 15.47 6.45
N TRP A 645 -17.11 14.53 6.53
CA TRP A 645 -17.12 13.28 5.77
C TRP A 645 -18.36 13.17 4.89
N TYR A 646 -18.17 12.64 3.67
CA TYR A 646 -19.21 12.47 2.66
C TYR A 646 -19.20 11.04 2.11
N ALA A 647 -20.34 10.33 2.19
CA ALA A 647 -20.47 8.96 1.69
C ALA A 647 -21.88 8.66 1.13
N ASN A 648 -21.97 7.69 0.22
CA ASN A 648 -23.27 7.14 -0.19
C ASN A 648 -23.82 6.26 0.94
N THR A 649 -23.05 5.26 1.37
CA THR A 649 -23.35 4.47 2.57
C THR A 649 -22.13 4.37 3.47
N LEU A 650 -22.38 4.25 4.77
CA LEU A 650 -21.37 3.92 5.78
C LEU A 650 -21.83 2.69 6.56
N THR A 651 -21.09 1.59 6.44
CA THR A 651 -21.39 0.32 7.08
C THR A 651 -20.26 -0.10 8.01
N LEU A 652 -20.57 -0.26 9.29
CA LEU A 652 -19.68 -0.77 10.33
C LEU A 652 -20.19 -2.15 10.76
N THR A 653 -19.37 -3.18 10.60
CA THR A 653 -19.75 -4.57 10.91
C THR A 653 -18.60 -5.39 11.49
N SER A 654 -18.89 -6.55 12.09
CA SER A 654 -17.90 -7.52 12.56
C SER A 654 -16.84 -6.90 13.48
N SER A 655 -17.31 -6.27 14.57
CA SER A 655 -16.48 -5.74 15.66
C SER A 655 -15.51 -4.63 15.26
N CYS A 656 -15.87 -3.84 14.24
CA CYS A 656 -15.08 -2.68 13.85
C CYS A 656 -15.38 -1.45 14.74
N SER A 657 -14.42 -0.54 14.83
CA SER A 657 -14.57 0.72 15.57
C SER A 657 -14.17 1.90 14.71
N LEU A 658 -15.06 2.88 14.58
CA LEU A 658 -14.72 4.22 14.12
C LEU A 658 -14.37 5.06 15.36
N LEU A 659 -13.07 5.29 15.56
CA LEU A 659 -12.53 6.00 16.69
C LEU A 659 -12.12 7.42 16.29
N ILE A 660 -12.80 8.39 16.85
CA ILE A 660 -12.53 9.81 16.69
C ILE A 660 -11.53 10.19 17.78
N THR A 661 -10.24 10.25 17.42
CA THR A 661 -9.13 10.52 18.35
C THR A 661 -8.50 11.89 18.13
N GLY A 662 -8.21 12.61 19.20
CA GLY A 662 -7.53 13.91 19.18
C GLY A 662 -8.28 14.90 20.07
N SER A 663 -7.57 15.83 20.73
CA SER A 663 -8.21 16.91 21.50
C SER A 663 -8.76 17.94 20.53
N TYR A 664 -9.90 17.63 19.92
CA TYR A 664 -10.53 18.52 18.98
C TYR A 664 -11.39 19.53 19.74
N SER A 665 -11.21 20.81 19.46
CA SER A 665 -12.20 21.84 19.78
C SER A 665 -13.38 21.83 18.80
N SER A 666 -13.42 20.88 17.85
CA SER A 666 -14.27 20.94 16.66
C SER A 666 -15.11 19.67 16.48
N GLN A 667 -16.31 19.86 15.95
CA GLN A 667 -17.29 18.81 15.65
C GLN A 667 -16.90 18.01 14.40
N ILE A 668 -17.06 16.69 14.44
CA ILE A 668 -17.03 15.84 13.24
C ILE A 668 -18.41 15.77 12.62
N VAL A 669 -18.51 16.01 11.32
CA VAL A 669 -19.75 16.01 10.56
C VAL A 669 -19.76 14.88 9.54
N LEU A 670 -20.68 13.94 9.71
CA LEU A 670 -20.95 12.85 8.76
C LEU A 670 -22.18 13.21 7.92
N THR A 671 -21.98 13.45 6.62
CA THR A 671 -23.07 13.63 5.66
C THR A 671 -23.15 12.39 4.78
N VAL A 672 -24.13 11.53 5.03
CA VAL A 672 -24.17 10.18 4.47
C VAL A 672 -25.57 9.86 3.91
N GLY A 673 -25.70 9.06 2.85
CA GLY A 673 -27.01 8.60 2.37
C GLY A 673 -27.69 7.62 3.34
N LYS A 674 -26.94 6.61 3.81
CA LYS A 674 -27.39 5.58 4.78
C LYS A 674 -26.27 5.18 5.75
N VAL A 675 -26.62 4.94 7.01
CA VAL A 675 -25.67 4.44 8.03
C VAL A 675 -26.15 3.12 8.62
N THR A 676 -25.25 2.14 8.73
CA THR A 676 -25.49 0.87 9.43
C THR A 676 -24.34 0.60 10.40
N VAL A 677 -24.67 0.37 11.68
CA VAL A 677 -23.72 -0.05 12.72
C VAL A 677 -24.24 -1.34 13.35
N ASP A 678 -23.55 -2.45 13.10
CA ASP A 678 -23.93 -3.76 13.63
C ASP A 678 -23.77 -3.85 15.16
N ALA A 679 -24.31 -4.91 15.76
CA ALA A 679 -24.35 -5.09 17.22
C ALA A 679 -22.98 -5.09 17.90
N SER A 680 -21.92 -5.45 17.18
CA SER A 680 -20.56 -5.57 17.72
C SER A 680 -19.68 -4.36 17.43
N SER A 681 -20.14 -3.43 16.59
CA SER A 681 -19.37 -2.28 16.11
C SER A 681 -19.69 -0.99 16.87
N SER A 682 -18.77 -0.03 16.81
CA SER A 682 -18.94 1.24 17.51
C SER A 682 -18.46 2.46 16.73
N ILE A 683 -19.11 3.60 16.96
CA ILE A 683 -18.59 4.94 16.68
C ILE A 683 -18.27 5.56 18.04
N SER A 684 -17.00 5.90 18.29
CA SER A 684 -16.55 6.44 19.58
C SER A 684 -15.78 7.74 19.42
N ALA A 685 -16.11 8.73 20.25
CA ALA A 685 -15.30 9.91 20.51
C ALA A 685 -15.18 10.13 22.03
N ASP A 686 -15.10 9.01 22.78
CA ASP A 686 -14.90 9.04 24.23
C ASP A 686 -13.58 9.77 24.56
N GLY A 687 -13.63 10.78 25.43
CA GLY A 687 -12.44 11.55 25.84
C GLY A 687 -11.81 12.43 24.74
N ALA A 688 -12.45 12.58 23.58
CA ALA A 688 -11.92 13.33 22.42
C ALA A 688 -12.19 14.85 22.46
N GLY A 689 -12.74 15.36 23.56
CA GLY A 689 -13.01 16.78 23.78
C GLY A 689 -11.80 17.50 24.40
N TYR A 690 -12.08 18.51 25.24
CA TYR A 690 -11.03 19.26 25.92
C TYR A 690 -10.24 18.37 26.89
N ALA A 691 -8.93 18.58 26.95
CA ALA A 691 -8.06 17.91 27.91
C ALA A 691 -8.36 18.36 29.35
N ALA A 692 -7.71 17.71 30.33
CA ALA A 692 -7.83 18.05 31.75
C ALA A 692 -7.67 19.55 32.01
N ALA A 693 -8.52 20.11 32.87
CA ALA A 693 -8.56 21.53 33.26
C ALA A 693 -8.72 22.52 32.08
N GLN A 694 -9.33 22.10 30.97
CA GLN A 694 -9.62 22.93 29.80
C GLN A 694 -11.09 22.91 29.40
N GLY A 695 -11.52 23.94 28.66
CA GLY A 695 -12.88 24.10 28.12
C GLY A 695 -13.74 25.09 28.90
N SER A 696 -14.86 25.54 28.30
CA SER A 696 -15.75 26.55 28.91
C SER A 696 -16.39 26.12 30.23
N GLY A 697 -16.49 24.81 30.46
CA GLY A 697 -16.97 24.20 31.70
C GLY A 697 -15.86 23.43 32.41
N LEU A 698 -14.61 23.92 32.38
CA LEU A 698 -13.51 23.26 33.08
C LEU A 698 -13.82 23.10 34.58
N GLY A 699 -13.48 21.95 35.15
CA GLY A 699 -13.59 21.76 36.59
C GLY A 699 -12.49 22.51 37.34
N GLY A 700 -12.83 23.12 38.49
CA GLY A 700 -11.81 23.62 39.42
C GLY A 700 -10.92 22.48 39.94
N ASN A 701 -9.87 22.76 40.71
CA ASN A 701 -9.02 21.69 41.27
C ASN A 701 -9.90 20.62 41.94
N TYR A 702 -9.78 19.34 41.57
CA TYR A 702 -10.68 18.24 41.95
C TYR A 702 -12.13 18.28 41.43
N GLY A 703 -12.64 19.38 40.89
CA GLY A 703 -13.98 19.49 40.33
C GLY A 703 -14.14 18.74 39.01
N GLY A 704 -15.29 18.11 38.79
CA GLY A 704 -15.64 17.50 37.51
C GLY A 704 -15.90 18.55 36.43
N GLY A 705 -15.65 18.21 35.16
CA GLY A 705 -15.96 19.09 34.03
C GLY A 705 -17.48 19.17 33.81
N GLY A 706 -17.98 20.30 33.31
CA GLY A 706 -19.38 20.50 32.93
C GLY A 706 -19.56 20.62 31.41
N HIS A 707 -20.68 20.11 30.90
CA HIS A 707 -21.17 20.24 29.51
C HIS A 707 -22.55 19.58 29.49
N GLY A 708 -23.63 20.25 29.09
CA GLY A 708 -24.99 19.72 29.23
C GLY A 708 -25.48 19.76 30.69
N GLY A 709 -24.95 18.87 31.52
CA GLY A 709 -25.02 18.91 32.99
C GLY A 709 -23.85 19.67 33.61
N ALA A 710 -24.03 20.20 34.82
CA ALA A 710 -22.92 20.75 35.59
C ALA A 710 -22.02 19.63 36.13
N GLY A 711 -20.73 19.92 36.28
CA GLY A 711 -19.79 19.02 36.95
C GLY A 711 -20.04 19.00 38.46
N GLY A 712 -19.77 17.85 39.09
CA GLY A 712 -19.79 17.73 40.53
C GLY A 712 -18.57 18.42 41.16
N GLY A 713 -18.75 19.01 42.34
CA GLY A 713 -17.65 19.51 43.15
C GLY A 713 -16.75 18.39 43.68
N GLY A 714 -15.47 18.70 43.83
CA GLY A 714 -14.50 17.83 44.50
C GLY A 714 -14.43 18.11 46.01
N ASN A 715 -13.56 17.38 46.70
CA ASN A 715 -13.21 17.66 48.10
C ASN A 715 -12.69 19.11 48.26
N THR A 716 -12.74 19.67 49.47
CA THR A 716 -12.28 21.04 49.81
C THR A 716 -13.06 22.16 49.12
N ASN A 717 -14.38 22.00 48.93
CA ASN A 717 -15.26 22.98 48.28
C ASN A 717 -14.83 23.35 46.85
N ALA A 718 -14.17 22.42 46.17
CA ALA A 718 -13.82 22.58 44.78
C ALA A 718 -15.06 22.74 43.91
N LEU A 719 -15.11 23.81 43.12
CA LEU A 719 -16.22 24.05 42.20
C LEU A 719 -16.17 23.07 41.03
N GLY A 720 -17.30 22.43 40.76
CA GLY A 720 -17.52 21.73 39.50
C GLY A 720 -17.66 22.70 38.33
N GLY A 721 -17.43 22.22 37.12
CA GLY A 721 -17.53 23.01 35.90
C GLY A 721 -18.98 23.37 35.54
N GLY A 722 -19.19 24.57 34.99
CA GLY A 722 -20.50 25.00 34.50
C GLY A 722 -20.95 24.27 33.23
N SER A 723 -22.26 24.22 33.00
CA SER A 723 -22.82 23.71 31.74
C SER A 723 -22.77 24.77 30.63
N TYR A 724 -22.55 24.34 29.38
CA TYR A 724 -22.61 25.15 28.17
C TYR A 724 -23.05 24.31 26.95
N GLY A 725 -23.24 24.95 25.80
CA GLY A 725 -23.72 24.35 24.55
C GLY A 725 -25.23 24.57 24.33
N SER A 726 -25.72 24.21 23.14
CA SER A 726 -27.15 24.29 22.81
C SER A 726 -27.86 22.95 23.04
N ILE A 727 -29.09 22.98 23.60
CA ILE A 727 -29.92 21.78 23.82
C ILE A 727 -30.38 21.21 22.47
N THR A 728 -30.76 22.09 21.55
CA THR A 728 -31.36 21.74 20.26
C THR A 728 -30.32 21.63 19.15
N LEU A 729 -29.20 22.36 19.24
CA LEU A 729 -28.13 22.33 18.24
C LEU A 729 -26.76 22.01 18.88
N PRO A 730 -26.58 20.82 19.47
CA PRO A 730 -25.36 20.50 20.20
C PRO A 730 -24.19 20.27 19.23
N THR A 731 -23.26 21.24 19.19
CA THR A 731 -22.05 21.19 18.34
C THR A 731 -20.75 21.25 19.12
N THR A 732 -20.79 21.51 20.42
CA THR A 732 -19.60 21.72 21.24
C THR A 732 -19.11 20.42 21.87
N VAL A 733 -17.80 20.27 22.00
CA VAL A 733 -17.19 19.16 22.75
C VAL A 733 -17.32 19.37 24.26
N GLY A 734 -17.19 18.29 25.04
CA GLY A 734 -17.18 18.31 26.50
C GLY A 734 -15.90 18.91 27.09
N SER A 735 -16.00 19.48 28.30
CA SER A 735 -14.86 20.04 29.04
C SER A 735 -14.11 18.99 29.86
N GLY A 736 -12.83 19.23 30.12
CA GLY A 736 -12.04 18.40 31.01
C GLY A 736 -12.31 18.68 32.49
N GLY A 737 -12.20 17.64 33.32
CA GLY A 737 -12.21 17.77 34.78
C GLY A 737 -10.92 18.41 35.30
N GLY A 738 -10.98 18.99 36.49
CA GLY A 738 -9.84 19.65 37.10
C GLY A 738 -8.82 18.69 37.68
N ASN A 739 -7.57 19.14 37.75
CA ASN A 739 -6.45 18.35 38.27
C ASN A 739 -6.56 18.17 39.78
N ALA A 740 -5.95 17.11 40.32
CA ALA A 740 -5.72 17.02 41.75
C ALA A 740 -4.65 18.04 42.20
N SER A 741 -4.42 18.21 43.50
CA SER A 741 -3.48 19.21 44.06
C SER A 741 -2.02 19.00 43.66
N ASN A 742 -1.68 17.87 43.04
CA ASN A 742 -0.43 17.67 42.31
C ASN A 742 -0.77 17.45 40.82
N SER A 743 -0.03 18.12 39.93
CA SER A 743 -0.21 18.01 38.47
C SER A 743 0.04 16.61 37.91
N SER A 744 0.53 15.68 38.74
CA SER A 744 0.74 14.27 38.45
C SER A 744 -0.55 13.43 38.37
N ASN A 745 -1.71 13.98 38.74
CA ASN A 745 -3.01 13.33 38.59
C ASN A 745 -3.98 14.24 37.79
N PRO A 746 -3.92 14.20 36.45
CA PRO A 746 -4.80 15.01 35.63
C PRO A 746 -6.26 14.58 35.77
N GLY A 747 -7.17 15.53 35.61
CA GLY A 747 -8.60 15.25 35.45
C GLY A 747 -8.90 14.50 34.14
N GLY A 748 -10.12 13.98 34.02
CA GLY A 748 -10.56 13.28 32.82
C GLY A 748 -10.79 14.27 31.66
N ALA A 749 -10.41 13.90 30.44
CA ALA A 749 -10.75 14.66 29.24
C ALA A 749 -12.26 14.60 28.93
N GLY A 750 -12.82 15.67 28.36
CA GLY A 750 -14.23 15.69 27.95
C GLY A 750 -14.51 14.81 26.72
N GLY A 751 -15.77 14.46 26.48
CA GLY A 751 -16.19 13.73 25.27
C GLY A 751 -16.16 14.61 24.01
N GLY A 752 -16.04 14.00 22.83
CA GLY A 752 -16.02 14.71 21.54
C GLY A 752 -17.36 15.31 21.10
N ALA A 753 -17.49 15.66 19.81
CA ALA A 753 -18.76 16.13 19.23
C ALA A 753 -18.97 15.50 17.85
N LEU A 754 -20.14 14.88 17.66
CA LEU A 754 -20.51 14.15 16.44
C LEU A 754 -21.84 14.66 15.89
N ARG A 755 -21.82 15.09 14.62
CA ARG A 755 -23.02 15.35 13.82
C ARG A 755 -23.18 14.29 12.75
N ILE A 756 -24.36 13.71 12.64
CA ILE A 756 -24.73 12.81 11.55
C ILE A 756 -25.96 13.38 10.85
N SER A 757 -25.85 13.61 9.54
CA SER A 757 -26.91 14.13 8.70
C SER A 757 -27.14 13.16 7.55
N LEU A 758 -28.31 12.53 7.51
CA LEU A 758 -28.67 11.59 6.45
C LEU A 758 -30.16 11.71 6.07
N PRO A 759 -30.52 11.69 4.79
CA PRO A 759 -31.93 11.71 4.38
C PRO A 759 -32.62 10.35 4.56
N GLY A 760 -31.86 9.24 4.64
CA GLY A 760 -32.37 7.88 4.65
C GLY A 760 -32.52 7.22 6.03
N ASP A 761 -32.37 5.90 6.03
CA ASP A 761 -32.39 5.06 7.23
C ASP A 761 -31.03 5.10 7.97
N PHE A 762 -31.08 5.22 9.30
CA PHE A 762 -29.99 4.93 10.21
C PHE A 762 -30.33 3.69 11.03
N THR A 763 -29.63 2.58 10.76
CA THR A 763 -29.72 1.35 11.57
C THR A 763 -28.58 1.31 12.59
N LEU A 764 -28.91 1.40 13.88
CA LEU A 764 -27.97 1.33 14.99
C LEU A 764 -28.29 0.13 15.89
N ASN A 765 -27.56 -0.96 15.70
CA ASN A 765 -27.59 -2.13 16.61
C ASN A 765 -26.39 -2.13 17.57
N GLY A 766 -25.29 -1.48 17.18
CA GLY A 766 -24.08 -1.31 17.99
C GLY A 766 -24.11 -0.09 18.90
N LYS A 767 -22.99 0.61 19.03
CA LYS A 767 -22.84 1.73 19.98
C LYS A 767 -22.37 3.02 19.33
N ILE A 768 -22.97 4.15 19.70
CA ILE A 768 -22.38 5.50 19.60
C ILE A 768 -21.99 5.96 21.00
N SER A 769 -20.72 6.31 21.22
CA SER A 769 -20.17 6.67 22.52
C SER A 769 -19.38 7.96 22.45
N ILE A 770 -19.83 9.01 23.15
CA ILE A 770 -19.18 10.33 23.21
C ILE A 770 -19.06 10.75 24.68
N ASN A 771 -18.57 9.84 25.52
CA ASN A 771 -18.50 10.03 26.97
C ASN A 771 -17.25 10.82 27.37
N GLY A 772 -17.30 11.47 28.53
CA GLY A 772 -16.11 11.99 29.19
C GLY A 772 -15.24 10.86 29.72
N ALA A 773 -13.93 11.06 29.72
CA ALA A 773 -12.97 10.13 30.29
C ALA A 773 -13.01 10.16 31.83
N ASN A 774 -12.77 9.00 32.44
CA ASN A 774 -12.60 8.88 33.88
C ASN A 774 -11.28 9.48 34.34
N SER A 775 -11.16 9.77 35.63
CA SER A 775 -9.95 10.24 36.30
C SER A 775 -9.63 9.36 37.51
N ALA A 776 -8.35 9.28 37.88
CA ALA A 776 -7.93 8.55 39.08
C ALA A 776 -8.28 9.33 40.37
N LEU A 777 -7.78 10.57 40.51
CA LEU A 777 -7.98 11.42 41.70
C LEU A 777 -8.51 12.83 41.38
N GLY A 778 -8.27 13.34 40.17
CA GLY A 778 -8.85 14.59 39.67
C GLY A 778 -10.34 14.45 39.35
N GLY A 779 -10.97 15.52 38.87
CA GLY A 779 -12.38 15.46 38.46
C GLY A 779 -12.59 14.70 37.15
N GLY A 780 -13.75 14.05 36.99
CA GLY A 780 -14.11 13.37 35.75
C GLY A 780 -14.40 14.34 34.61
N GLY A 781 -14.12 13.95 33.37
CA GLY A 781 -14.42 14.77 32.18
C GLY A 781 -15.91 14.83 31.86
N ALA A 782 -16.39 15.91 31.26
CA ALA A 782 -17.81 16.01 30.88
C ALA A 782 -18.14 15.16 29.64
N GLY A 783 -19.39 14.71 29.50
CA GLY A 783 -19.89 14.12 28.26
C GLY A 783 -19.82 15.12 27.09
N GLY A 784 -19.84 14.63 25.86
CA GLY A 784 -19.78 15.46 24.66
C GLY A 784 -21.14 15.68 23.97
N SER A 785 -21.11 15.97 22.67
CA SER A 785 -22.33 16.25 21.87
C SER A 785 -22.62 15.19 20.81
N VAL A 786 -23.87 14.75 20.73
CA VAL A 786 -24.42 13.96 19.60
C VAL A 786 -25.55 14.75 18.95
N TYR A 787 -25.46 14.99 17.64
CA TYR A 787 -26.49 15.65 16.85
C TYR A 787 -26.83 14.81 15.62
N ILE A 788 -28.01 14.19 15.60
CA ILE A 788 -28.44 13.32 14.49
C ILE A 788 -29.66 13.92 13.80
N THR A 789 -29.59 14.05 12.47
CA THR A 789 -30.72 14.29 11.59
C THR A 789 -30.86 13.08 10.66
N ALA A 790 -31.99 12.37 10.73
CA ALA A 790 -32.24 11.17 9.95
C ALA A 790 -33.70 11.07 9.47
N GLY A 791 -33.94 10.39 8.36
CA GLY A 791 -35.30 10.01 7.97
C GLY A 791 -35.89 9.02 8.99
N ARG A 792 -35.19 7.90 9.21
CA ARG A 792 -35.62 6.89 10.18
C ARG A 792 -34.47 6.40 11.04
N LEU A 793 -34.68 6.33 12.36
CA LEU A 793 -33.76 5.66 13.27
C LEU A 793 -34.32 4.28 13.66
N LEU A 794 -33.53 3.23 13.42
CA LEU A 794 -33.86 1.83 13.67
C LEU A 794 -32.81 1.16 14.57
N GLY A 795 -33.19 0.03 15.17
CA GLY A 795 -32.28 -0.87 15.86
C GLY A 795 -32.40 -0.81 17.39
N SER A 796 -31.57 -1.61 18.06
CA SER A 796 -31.60 -1.82 19.52
C SER A 796 -30.28 -1.48 20.20
N GLY A 797 -29.39 -0.75 19.51
CA GLY A 797 -28.07 -0.36 19.98
C GLY A 797 -28.08 0.68 21.10
N GLN A 798 -26.99 1.42 21.27
CA GLN A 798 -26.87 2.42 22.34
C GLN A 798 -26.34 3.76 21.83
N ILE A 799 -26.85 4.86 22.38
CA ILE A 799 -26.31 6.22 22.17
C ILE A 799 -25.95 6.79 23.55
N THR A 800 -24.68 7.12 23.79
CA THR A 800 -24.21 7.57 25.11
C THR A 800 -23.36 8.83 25.04
N ALA A 801 -23.66 9.81 25.90
CA ALA A 801 -22.85 11.02 26.13
C ALA A 801 -22.74 11.29 27.64
N LYS A 802 -22.22 10.32 28.39
CA LYS A 802 -22.12 10.37 29.86
C LYS A 802 -20.89 11.14 30.33
N GLY A 803 -20.97 11.75 31.52
CA GLY A 803 -19.81 12.26 32.22
C GLY A 803 -18.90 11.15 32.72
N GLY A 804 -17.59 11.40 32.68
CA GLY A 804 -16.57 10.55 33.26
C GLY A 804 -16.62 10.59 34.79
N SER A 805 -16.19 9.51 35.41
CA SER A 805 -16.17 9.33 36.86
C SER A 805 -14.79 9.62 37.45
N CYS A 806 -14.75 10.14 38.66
CA CYS A 806 -13.57 10.02 39.52
C CYS A 806 -13.59 8.63 40.18
N LEU A 807 -12.50 7.88 40.04
CA LEU A 807 -12.34 6.54 40.63
C LEU A 807 -11.88 6.59 42.09
N GLY A 808 -11.32 7.74 42.52
CA GLY A 808 -10.89 7.99 43.88
C GLY A 808 -11.92 8.76 44.72
N PRO A 809 -11.63 8.99 46.02
CA PRO A 809 -12.60 9.58 46.94
C PRO A 809 -12.70 11.12 46.85
N THR A 810 -11.84 11.77 46.07
CA THR A 810 -11.62 13.23 46.15
C THR A 810 -12.23 14.02 45.00
N GLY A 811 -12.24 13.48 43.79
CA GLY A 811 -12.65 14.22 42.60
C GLY A 811 -14.17 14.20 42.39
N GLY A 812 -14.73 15.29 41.87
CA GLY A 812 -16.13 15.36 41.45
C GLY A 812 -16.37 14.63 40.12
N GLY A 813 -17.59 14.16 39.92
CA GLY A 813 -18.00 13.50 38.67
C GLY A 813 -18.26 14.51 37.55
N GLY A 814 -17.94 14.16 36.31
CA GLY A 814 -18.21 15.02 35.16
C GLY A 814 -19.70 15.13 34.85
N GLY A 815 -20.16 16.26 34.33
CA GLY A 815 -21.54 16.44 33.86
C GLY A 815 -21.84 15.58 32.62
N GLY A 816 -23.08 15.10 32.50
CA GLY A 816 -23.54 14.39 31.31
C GLY A 816 -23.75 15.35 30.12
N GLY A 817 -23.42 14.93 28.92
CA GLY A 817 -23.38 15.76 27.70
C GLY A 817 -24.73 16.06 27.05
N ARG A 818 -24.72 16.37 25.74
CA ARG A 818 -25.92 16.76 24.99
C ARG A 818 -26.19 15.81 23.82
N ILE A 819 -27.42 15.33 23.71
CA ILE A 819 -27.89 14.49 22.60
C ILE A 819 -29.13 15.16 21.99
N ALA A 820 -29.11 15.43 20.68
CA ALA A 820 -30.26 15.93 19.93
C ALA A 820 -30.53 15.04 18.71
N LEU A 821 -31.78 14.58 18.58
CA LEU A 821 -32.26 13.72 17.50
C LEU A 821 -33.41 14.40 16.76
N TYR A 822 -33.26 14.58 15.45
CA TYR A 822 -34.27 15.11 14.54
C TYR A 822 -34.63 14.03 13.54
N LEU A 823 -35.80 13.42 13.71
CA LEU A 823 -36.20 12.21 13.00
C LEU A 823 -37.52 12.41 12.28
N THR A 824 -37.68 11.88 11.07
CA THR A 824 -39.02 11.76 10.46
C THR A 824 -39.80 10.65 11.16
N THR A 825 -39.14 9.50 11.40
CA THR A 825 -39.70 8.33 12.08
C THR A 825 -38.69 7.76 13.09
N ASN A 826 -39.17 7.34 14.27
CA ASN A 826 -38.34 6.70 15.29
C ASN A 826 -38.88 5.31 15.62
N SER A 827 -38.09 4.27 15.33
CA SER A 827 -38.35 2.89 15.77
C SER A 827 -37.16 2.30 16.54
N PHE A 828 -36.29 3.16 17.04
CA PHE A 828 -35.17 2.77 17.87
C PHE A 828 -35.65 2.40 19.27
N THR A 829 -35.26 1.21 19.73
CA THR A 829 -35.67 0.68 21.05
C THR A 829 -34.51 0.64 22.05
N GLY A 830 -33.31 1.05 21.60
CA GLY A 830 -32.10 1.05 22.40
C GLY A 830 -32.03 2.20 23.42
N PRO A 831 -31.16 2.11 24.44
CA PRO A 831 -31.00 3.17 25.42
C PRO A 831 -30.26 4.39 24.83
N ILE A 832 -30.77 5.58 25.16
CA ILE A 832 -30.14 6.88 24.93
C ILE A 832 -29.82 7.47 26.30
N THR A 833 -28.55 7.73 26.60
CA THR A 833 -28.13 8.08 27.97
C THR A 833 -27.12 9.24 28.00
N ALA A 834 -27.36 10.18 28.90
CA ALA A 834 -26.49 11.34 29.12
C ALA A 834 -26.29 11.56 30.63
N TYR A 835 -25.91 10.53 31.38
CA TYR A 835 -25.82 10.60 32.85
C TYR A 835 -24.60 11.40 33.30
N GLY A 836 -24.68 12.04 34.47
CA GLY A 836 -23.51 12.54 35.17
C GLY A 836 -22.63 11.40 35.68
N GLY A 837 -21.32 11.65 35.72
CA GLY A 837 -20.33 10.73 36.27
C GLY A 837 -20.36 10.69 37.80
N SER A 838 -19.78 9.63 38.38
CA SER A 838 -19.63 9.53 39.84
C SER A 838 -18.41 10.30 40.33
N GLY A 839 -18.43 10.72 41.59
CA GLY A 839 -17.34 11.38 42.28
C GLY A 839 -17.79 11.79 43.69
N PHE A 840 -16.98 12.62 44.37
CA PHE A 840 -17.29 13.20 45.68
C PHE A 840 -18.67 13.85 45.67
N VAL A 841 -18.89 14.78 44.74
CA VAL A 841 -20.23 15.13 44.25
C VAL A 841 -20.41 14.58 42.85
N ARG A 842 -21.59 14.04 42.56
CA ARG A 842 -21.93 13.52 41.24
C ARG A 842 -22.22 14.63 40.25
N GLY A 843 -21.85 14.41 38.98
CA GLY A 843 -22.23 15.30 37.90
C GLY A 843 -23.74 15.34 37.71
N GLY A 844 -24.24 16.46 37.18
CA GLY A 844 -25.62 16.61 36.77
C GLY A 844 -25.89 15.83 35.49
N ALA A 845 -27.15 15.47 35.28
CA ALA A 845 -27.58 14.85 34.04
C ALA A 845 -27.33 15.80 32.86
N GLY A 846 -27.08 15.22 31.70
CA GLY A 846 -27.11 15.89 30.42
C GLY A 846 -28.51 16.00 29.85
N THR A 847 -28.59 16.46 28.61
CA THR A 847 -29.87 16.69 27.92
C THR A 847 -30.05 15.72 26.75
N ILE A 848 -31.23 15.12 26.64
CA ILE A 848 -31.65 14.34 25.48
C ILE A 848 -32.87 15.02 24.85
N TYR A 849 -32.68 15.67 23.71
CA TYR A 849 -33.75 16.31 22.92
C TYR A 849 -34.14 15.43 21.74
N LEU A 850 -35.43 15.16 21.59
CA LEU A 850 -36.00 14.40 20.49
C LEU A 850 -37.06 15.25 19.79
N GLU A 851 -36.94 15.41 18.48
CA GLU A 851 -37.94 15.98 17.60
C GLU A 851 -38.32 14.96 16.53
N ASN A 852 -39.56 14.48 16.57
CA ASN A 852 -40.13 13.59 15.57
C ASN A 852 -41.10 14.37 14.68
N SER A 853 -40.81 14.47 13.38
CA SER A 853 -41.65 15.12 12.38
C SER A 853 -42.20 14.09 11.40
N LEU A 854 -43.25 13.37 11.80
CA LEU A 854 -43.97 12.40 10.96
C LEU A 854 -44.90 13.15 9.98
N PRO A 855 -44.64 13.32 8.68
CA PRO A 855 -45.55 14.03 7.79
C PRO A 855 -46.66 13.08 7.29
N PRO A 856 -47.96 13.47 7.28
CA PRO A 856 -48.54 14.77 7.63
C PRO A 856 -49.10 14.85 9.08
N GLY A 857 -48.49 14.16 10.04
CA GLY A 857 -48.81 14.19 11.48
C GLY A 857 -48.14 15.33 12.27
N PRO A 858 -48.48 15.45 13.58
CA PRO A 858 -47.95 16.49 14.46
C PRO A 858 -46.47 16.29 14.77
N ILE A 859 -45.73 17.39 14.94
CA ILE A 859 -44.35 17.34 15.43
C ILE A 859 -44.37 17.06 16.94
N ILE A 860 -43.70 15.99 17.36
CA ILE A 860 -43.55 15.63 18.77
C ILE A 860 -42.17 16.07 19.24
N ARG A 861 -42.11 16.89 20.29
CA ARG A 861 -40.85 17.37 20.90
C ARG A 861 -40.76 16.90 22.35
N LYS A 862 -39.63 16.29 22.72
CA LYS A 862 -39.39 15.80 24.08
C LYS A 862 -37.97 16.11 24.52
N LEU A 863 -37.82 16.75 25.67
CA LEU A 863 -36.57 16.91 26.40
C LEU A 863 -36.57 15.98 27.61
N THR A 864 -35.59 15.07 27.67
CA THR A 864 -35.42 14.13 28.78
C THR A 864 -34.14 14.44 29.55
N LEU A 865 -34.29 14.48 30.87
CA LEU A 865 -33.23 14.59 31.87
C LEU A 865 -33.33 13.36 32.78
N ASP A 866 -32.29 12.55 32.77
CA ASP A 866 -32.22 11.28 33.51
C ASP A 866 -30.79 11.16 34.05
N ASN A 867 -30.63 10.88 35.34
CA ASN A 867 -29.32 10.70 35.96
C ASN A 867 -29.04 9.24 36.41
N GLY A 868 -29.76 8.27 35.84
CA GLY A 868 -29.48 6.85 36.02
C GLY A 868 -29.78 6.30 37.41
N GLY A 869 -30.64 6.97 38.17
CA GLY A 869 -31.15 6.51 39.47
C GLY A 869 -30.44 7.13 40.67
N VAL A 870 -29.54 8.09 40.45
CA VAL A 870 -28.81 8.74 41.54
C VAL A 870 -28.85 10.26 41.41
N ILE A 871 -29.04 10.95 42.53
CA ILE A 871 -29.14 12.41 42.58
C ILE A 871 -27.80 13.03 42.14
N GLY A 872 -27.84 13.80 41.06
CA GLY A 872 -26.70 14.59 40.56
C GLY A 872 -26.84 16.06 40.88
N THR A 873 -25.85 16.87 40.49
CA THR A 873 -26.01 18.33 40.49
C THR A 873 -26.98 18.80 39.38
N ASN A 874 -27.10 20.11 39.18
CA ASN A 874 -28.08 20.71 38.28
C ASN A 874 -27.78 20.49 36.78
N THR A 875 -28.87 20.45 36.01
CA THR A 875 -28.90 20.51 34.55
C THR A 875 -29.57 21.80 34.11
N PRO A 876 -28.82 22.85 33.73
CA PRO A 876 -29.40 24.13 33.34
C PRO A 876 -30.20 24.06 32.04
N ILE A 877 -31.46 24.52 32.09
CA ILE A 877 -32.29 24.86 30.92
C ILE A 877 -32.21 26.38 30.77
N ALA A 878 -31.19 26.84 30.05
CA ALA A 878 -30.84 28.26 29.93
C ALA A 878 -31.12 28.84 28.54
N SER A 879 -32.05 28.22 27.79
CA SER A 879 -32.44 28.65 26.44
C SER A 879 -33.94 28.48 26.24
N ALA A 880 -34.54 29.33 25.42
CA ALA A 880 -35.93 29.17 25.00
C ALA A 880 -36.12 27.80 24.31
N LEU A 881 -37.19 27.09 24.69
CA LEU A 881 -37.67 25.88 24.04
C LEU A 881 -39.02 26.16 23.38
N SER A 882 -39.43 25.33 22.43
CA SER A 882 -40.78 25.44 21.86
C SER A 882 -41.81 25.13 22.95
N SER A 883 -42.92 25.86 22.98
CA SER A 883 -44.08 25.59 23.84
C SER A 883 -44.74 24.22 23.62
N SER A 884 -44.37 23.52 22.54
CA SER A 884 -44.77 22.13 22.28
C SER A 884 -43.80 21.07 22.83
N THR A 885 -42.74 21.48 23.54
CA THR A 885 -41.72 20.55 24.06
C THR A 885 -42.14 19.98 25.40
N ASP A 886 -42.31 18.67 25.48
CA ASP A 886 -42.52 17.96 26.74
C ASP A 886 -41.20 17.85 27.51
N LEU A 887 -41.18 18.14 28.81
CA LEU A 887 -40.03 17.97 29.69
C LEU A 887 -40.25 16.79 30.64
N VAL A 888 -39.29 15.87 30.64
CA VAL A 888 -39.25 14.74 31.58
C VAL A 888 -37.96 14.80 32.40
N ALA A 889 -38.09 15.06 33.70
CA ALA A 889 -37.00 14.92 34.67
C ALA A 889 -37.22 13.65 35.49
N SER A 890 -36.21 12.77 35.58
CA SER A 890 -36.36 11.46 36.20
C SER A 890 -35.07 10.98 36.86
N ASN A 891 -35.20 9.99 37.75
CA ASN A 891 -34.10 9.15 38.23
C ASN A 891 -32.88 9.94 38.75
N GLY A 892 -33.11 10.95 39.60
CA GLY A 892 -32.04 11.75 40.20
C GLY A 892 -31.63 13.02 39.43
N ALA A 893 -32.30 13.34 38.31
CA ALA A 893 -32.02 14.56 37.57
C ALA A 893 -32.61 15.81 38.27
N ILE A 894 -31.84 16.90 38.31
CA ILE A 894 -32.26 18.21 38.81
C ILE A 894 -32.30 19.19 37.63
N ALA A 895 -33.48 19.44 37.06
CA ALA A 895 -33.68 20.40 35.99
C ALA A 895 -33.67 21.83 36.54
N PHE A 896 -32.72 22.67 36.15
CA PHE A 896 -32.63 24.05 36.63
C PHE A 896 -33.08 25.04 35.54
N VAL A 897 -34.30 25.56 35.66
CA VAL A 897 -34.89 26.51 34.69
C VAL A 897 -34.29 27.89 34.92
N ASN A 898 -33.34 28.25 34.06
CA ASN A 898 -32.60 29.51 34.12
C ASN A 898 -32.82 30.35 32.86
N TYR A 899 -34.09 30.57 32.53
CA TYR A 899 -34.51 31.42 31.42
C TYR A 899 -35.78 32.21 31.84
N PRO A 900 -35.86 33.53 31.60
CA PRO A 900 -36.87 34.41 32.20
C PRO A 900 -38.32 33.93 32.05
N THR A 901 -38.68 33.44 30.87
CA THR A 901 -40.00 32.85 30.61
C THR A 901 -39.83 31.57 29.81
N THR A 902 -40.19 30.43 30.41
CA THR A 902 -40.12 29.12 29.77
C THR A 902 -41.52 28.58 29.61
N SER A 903 -41.98 28.39 28.38
CA SER A 903 -43.26 27.74 28.07
C SER A 903 -42.98 26.37 27.45
N LEU A 904 -43.62 25.33 27.98
CA LEU A 904 -43.43 23.93 27.59
C LEU A 904 -44.79 23.25 27.35
N GLY A 905 -44.73 22.07 26.74
CA GLY A 905 -45.85 21.15 26.63
C GLY A 905 -46.16 20.53 28.00
N ASN A 906 -46.04 19.22 28.12
CA ASN A 906 -46.25 18.52 29.38
C ASN A 906 -44.97 18.47 30.22
N LEU A 907 -45.12 18.61 31.53
CA LEU A 907 -44.06 18.41 32.51
C LEU A 907 -44.26 17.08 33.23
N THR A 908 -43.22 16.25 33.27
CA THR A 908 -43.17 15.03 34.10
C THR A 908 -41.96 15.09 35.03
N VAL A 909 -42.20 14.98 36.33
CA VAL A 909 -41.15 14.87 37.36
C VAL A 909 -41.28 13.51 38.04
N GLY A 910 -40.34 12.61 37.76
CA GLY A 910 -40.27 11.29 38.36
C GLY A 910 -39.80 11.32 39.81
N SER A 911 -39.84 10.17 40.49
CA SER A 911 -39.34 10.02 41.85
C SER A 911 -37.86 10.39 41.94
N ASN A 912 -37.49 11.11 43.00
CA ASN A 912 -36.13 11.61 43.26
C ASN A 912 -35.58 12.55 42.17
N ALA A 913 -36.44 13.11 41.31
CA ALA A 913 -36.09 14.17 40.38
C ALA A 913 -36.65 15.51 40.86
N ALA A 914 -36.01 16.59 40.46
CA ALA A 914 -36.45 17.93 40.82
C ALA A 914 -36.46 18.87 39.61
N VAL A 915 -37.39 19.82 39.62
CA VAL A 915 -37.37 21.00 38.77
C VAL A 915 -37.20 22.21 39.68
N THR A 916 -36.10 22.93 39.51
CA THR A 916 -35.77 24.12 40.27
C THR A 916 -35.85 25.33 39.35
N LEU A 917 -36.55 26.38 39.76
CA LEU A 917 -36.62 27.63 38.99
C LEU A 917 -35.65 28.67 39.56
N ALA A 918 -34.92 29.37 38.70
CA ALA A 918 -34.11 30.51 39.14
C ALA A 918 -35.00 31.70 39.54
N SER A 919 -34.47 32.58 40.39
CA SER A 919 -35.18 33.75 40.91
C SER A 919 -35.81 34.58 39.79
N GLY A 920 -37.11 34.89 39.92
CA GLY A 920 -37.84 35.73 38.97
C GLY A 920 -38.18 35.06 37.63
N ASN A 921 -37.86 33.78 37.42
CA ASN A 921 -38.24 33.05 36.22
C ASN A 921 -39.65 32.46 36.34
N ALA A 922 -40.36 32.40 35.21
CA ALA A 922 -41.66 31.75 35.11
C ALA A 922 -41.59 30.48 34.25
N LEU A 923 -42.21 29.40 34.73
CA LEU A 923 -42.43 28.16 33.99
C LEU A 923 -43.92 27.97 33.73
N THR A 924 -44.31 27.94 32.46
CA THR A 924 -45.68 27.64 32.01
C THR A 924 -45.69 26.28 31.33
N VAL A 925 -46.62 25.41 31.71
CA VAL A 925 -46.76 24.04 31.17
C VAL A 925 -48.22 23.77 30.83
N SER A 926 -48.46 22.93 29.84
CA SER A 926 -49.80 22.49 29.44
C SER A 926 -50.42 21.52 30.44
N SER A 927 -49.61 20.63 31.01
CA SER A 927 -49.98 19.76 32.13
C SER A 927 -48.74 19.41 32.95
N ALA A 928 -48.92 19.00 34.21
CA ALA A 928 -47.83 18.57 35.07
C ALA A 928 -48.16 17.26 35.78
N THR A 929 -47.25 16.30 35.75
CA THR A 929 -47.29 15.04 36.51
C THR A 929 -46.08 15.00 37.43
N ILE A 930 -46.30 14.96 38.75
CA ILE A 930 -45.22 14.88 39.76
C ILE A 930 -45.43 13.58 40.53
N ALA A 931 -44.49 12.65 40.39
CA ALA A 931 -44.51 11.37 41.08
C ALA A 931 -44.14 11.54 42.57
N PRO A 932 -44.49 10.59 43.46
CA PRO A 932 -44.02 10.59 44.84
C PRO A 932 -42.49 10.72 44.93
N GLY A 933 -42.02 11.66 45.75
CA GLY A 933 -40.59 11.98 45.89
C GLY A 933 -40.01 12.85 44.75
N GLY A 934 -40.82 13.25 43.77
CA GLY A 934 -40.47 14.30 42.81
C GLY A 934 -40.77 15.69 43.38
N ALA A 935 -40.02 16.71 42.96
CA ALA A 935 -40.18 18.07 43.45
C ALA A 935 -40.20 19.12 42.34
N VAL A 936 -41.02 20.16 42.49
CA VAL A 936 -40.92 21.41 41.74
C VAL A 936 -40.84 22.53 42.76
N HIS A 937 -39.72 23.25 42.81
CA HIS A 937 -39.49 24.25 43.86
C HIS A 937 -38.64 25.43 43.39
N SER A 938 -38.67 26.52 44.15
CA SER A 938 -37.77 27.68 44.02
C SER A 938 -37.16 28.05 45.37
N ASP A 939 -37.09 27.07 46.28
CA ASP A 939 -36.75 27.26 47.68
C ASP A 939 -35.33 27.84 47.83
N GLY A 940 -35.20 28.89 48.66
CA GLY A 940 -33.92 29.53 48.92
C GLY A 940 -33.33 30.37 47.78
N LEU A 941 -34.03 30.50 46.64
CA LEU A 941 -33.58 31.25 45.46
C LEU A 941 -34.22 32.65 45.33
N GLY A 942 -34.68 33.24 46.45
CA GLY A 942 -35.23 34.59 46.50
C GLY A 942 -34.18 35.70 46.31
N ASN A 943 -34.48 36.91 46.77
CA ASN A 943 -33.51 38.02 46.75
C ASN A 943 -32.28 37.71 47.63
N SER A 944 -31.13 38.33 47.39
CA SER A 944 -29.95 38.18 48.25
C SER A 944 -30.25 38.63 49.69
N VAL A 945 -29.47 38.15 50.66
CA VAL A 945 -29.57 38.51 52.09
C VAL A 945 -29.67 40.04 52.28
N GLY A 946 -30.67 40.50 53.03
CA GLY A 946 -30.90 41.93 53.29
C GLY A 946 -31.41 42.77 52.10
N THR A 947 -31.80 42.14 50.98
CA THR A 947 -32.33 42.83 49.79
C THR A 947 -33.76 42.39 49.43
N GLY A 948 -34.51 43.24 48.71
CA GLY A 948 -35.91 43.02 48.33
C GLY A 948 -36.93 43.83 49.16
N GLN A 949 -38.17 43.96 48.66
CA GLN A 949 -39.22 44.81 49.27
C GLN A 949 -39.62 44.39 50.70
N GLY A 950 -39.40 43.13 51.07
CA GLY A 950 -39.64 42.61 52.43
C GLY A 950 -38.37 42.21 53.15
N ALA A 951 -37.22 42.81 52.82
CA ALA A 951 -36.00 42.64 53.59
C ALA A 951 -36.19 43.13 55.03
N SER A 952 -35.60 42.42 56.00
CA SER A 952 -35.60 42.84 57.40
C SER A 952 -34.38 43.70 57.74
N VAL A 953 -34.41 44.34 58.91
CA VAL A 953 -33.31 45.21 59.36
C VAL A 953 -32.22 44.38 60.06
N SER A 954 -30.97 44.54 59.63
CA SER A 954 -29.79 44.06 60.36
C SER A 954 -29.27 45.15 61.31
N LEU A 955 -29.20 44.87 62.62
CA LEU A 955 -28.56 45.76 63.59
C LEU A 955 -27.23 45.16 64.09
N SER A 956 -26.13 45.88 63.84
CA SER A 956 -24.82 45.62 64.44
C SER A 956 -24.70 46.45 65.72
N THR A 957 -24.85 45.82 66.89
CA THR A 957 -24.66 46.51 68.18
C THR A 957 -23.32 46.21 68.86
N SER A 958 -22.58 45.16 68.46
CA SER A 958 -21.14 44.91 68.69
C SER A 958 -20.76 43.49 68.19
N PRO A 959 -19.58 43.21 67.60
CA PRO A 959 -19.14 41.84 67.31
C PRO A 959 -19.07 41.02 68.62
N PRO A 960 -19.58 39.77 68.70
CA PRO A 960 -19.97 38.86 67.62
C PRO A 960 -21.50 38.67 67.45
N ILE A 961 -22.35 39.53 68.02
CA ILE A 961 -23.81 39.28 68.07
C ILE A 961 -24.56 40.16 67.05
N SER A 962 -24.99 39.54 65.95
CA SER A 962 -25.84 40.16 64.93
C SER A 962 -27.27 39.68 65.13
N ASN A 963 -28.18 40.58 65.53
CA ASN A 963 -29.60 40.26 65.63
C ASN A 963 -30.28 40.64 64.31
N CYS A 964 -30.85 39.66 63.61
CA CYS A 964 -31.58 39.85 62.36
C CYS A 964 -33.02 39.36 62.47
N GLY A 965 -33.95 40.09 61.82
CA GLY A 965 -35.32 39.63 61.62
C GLY A 965 -35.42 38.68 60.41
N GLY A 966 -36.48 37.88 60.33
CA GLY A 966 -36.83 37.13 59.12
C GLY A 966 -37.38 38.06 58.02
N GLY A 967 -37.22 37.69 56.75
CA GLY A 967 -37.82 38.43 55.63
C GLY A 967 -39.33 38.19 55.52
N GLY A 968 -40.06 39.16 54.95
CA GLY A 968 -41.51 39.09 54.76
C GLY A 968 -41.90 38.88 53.28
N TYR A 969 -43.03 38.20 53.04
CA TYR A 969 -43.76 38.11 51.75
C TYR A 969 -45.09 37.37 51.97
N GLY A 970 -46.22 38.00 51.65
CA GLY A 970 -47.57 37.49 52.00
C GLY A 970 -47.91 37.53 53.51
N GLY A 971 -46.90 37.63 54.38
CA GLY A 971 -46.98 37.90 55.82
C GLY A 971 -45.72 38.64 56.30
N TYR A 972 -45.76 39.16 57.54
CA TYR A 972 -44.59 39.80 58.16
C TYR A 972 -43.54 38.76 58.52
N GLY A 973 -42.27 39.08 58.31
CA GLY A 973 -41.17 38.28 58.82
C GLY A 973 -41.15 38.28 60.36
N GLY A 974 -40.67 37.19 60.96
CA GLY A 974 -40.51 37.12 62.41
C GLY A 974 -39.45 38.12 62.91
N SER A 975 -39.71 38.79 64.03
CA SER A 975 -38.69 39.64 64.68
C SER A 975 -37.55 38.79 65.24
N GLY A 976 -36.33 39.31 65.15
CA GLY A 976 -35.15 38.72 65.81
C GLY A 976 -35.18 38.91 67.33
N ALA A 977 -34.18 38.38 68.03
CA ALA A 977 -34.10 38.38 69.50
C ALA A 977 -34.01 39.78 70.16
N SER A 978 -33.84 40.86 69.39
CA SER A 978 -33.83 42.24 69.89
C SER A 978 -35.04 43.04 69.39
N ALA A 979 -35.57 43.95 70.21
CA ALA A 979 -36.73 44.80 69.89
C ALA A 979 -36.55 45.67 68.62
N ASN A 980 -35.31 45.82 68.15
CA ASN A 980 -34.95 46.61 66.97
C ASN A 980 -34.63 45.76 65.73
N ALA A 981 -34.49 44.43 65.85
CA ALA A 981 -34.34 43.50 64.72
C ALA A 981 -35.71 43.13 64.13
N ARG A 982 -36.45 44.14 63.67
CA ARG A 982 -37.80 43.95 63.14
C ARG A 982 -37.77 43.07 61.90
N GLY A 983 -38.69 42.11 61.83
CA GLY A 983 -38.89 41.32 60.63
C GLY A 983 -39.34 42.18 59.45
N GLY A 984 -39.10 41.68 58.24
CA GLY A 984 -39.46 42.36 57.00
C GLY A 984 -40.96 42.59 56.89
N ASN A 985 -41.35 43.70 56.28
CA ASN A 985 -42.76 44.04 56.09
C ASN A 985 -43.46 43.01 55.21
N SER A 986 -44.74 42.74 55.51
CA SER A 986 -45.61 42.03 54.58
C SER A 986 -45.79 42.88 53.32
N PHE A 987 -45.53 42.28 52.17
CA PHE A 987 -45.87 42.85 50.88
C PHE A 987 -46.36 41.72 49.96
N ILE A 988 -47.20 42.07 49.00
CA ILE A 988 -47.65 41.18 47.93
C ILE A 988 -47.33 41.92 46.62
N SER A 989 -46.64 41.24 45.71
CA SER A 989 -46.51 41.69 44.33
C SER A 989 -47.38 40.80 43.46
N GLY A 990 -48.27 41.41 42.66
CA GLY A 990 -49.35 40.72 41.94
C GLY A 990 -50.63 40.60 42.78
N SER A 991 -51.38 39.51 42.61
CA SER A 991 -52.60 39.21 43.39
C SER A 991 -52.46 37.90 44.15
N THR A 992 -53.36 37.61 45.09
CA THR A 992 -53.39 36.32 45.83
C THR A 992 -53.59 35.11 44.91
N ILE A 993 -54.23 35.30 43.76
CA ILE A 993 -54.49 34.28 42.74
C ILE A 993 -53.48 34.32 41.59
N SER A 994 -52.53 35.26 41.60
CA SER A 994 -51.45 35.41 40.63
C SER A 994 -50.27 36.15 41.27
N PRO A 995 -49.57 35.50 42.23
CA PRO A 995 -48.42 36.12 42.89
C PRO A 995 -47.25 36.20 41.91
N THR A 996 -46.59 37.35 41.83
CA THR A 996 -45.48 37.59 40.90
C THR A 996 -44.20 38.09 41.59
N GLY A 997 -44.22 38.26 42.91
CA GLY A 997 -43.07 38.71 43.70
C GLY A 997 -42.18 37.59 44.21
N THR A 998 -40.90 37.93 44.41
CA THR A 998 -39.94 37.11 45.15
C THR A 998 -40.04 37.40 46.65
N GLY A 999 -39.81 36.39 47.49
CA GLY A 999 -39.78 36.58 48.93
C GLY A 999 -38.64 37.51 49.38
N GLY A 1000 -38.86 38.32 50.43
CA GLY A 1000 -37.77 38.99 51.14
C GLY A 1000 -36.96 37.96 51.93
N LEU A 1001 -35.63 38.04 51.90
CA LEU A 1001 -34.78 37.26 52.80
C LEU A 1001 -34.52 38.04 54.10
N GLY A 1002 -34.31 37.30 55.19
CA GLY A 1002 -33.90 37.89 56.47
C GLY A 1002 -32.57 38.62 56.38
N GLY A 1003 -32.29 39.46 57.37
CA GLY A 1003 -31.02 40.17 57.50
C GLY A 1003 -29.90 39.17 57.79
N GLY A 1004 -28.71 39.47 57.29
CA GLY A 1004 -27.49 38.74 57.64
C GLY A 1004 -26.38 39.69 58.02
N SER A 1005 -25.41 39.17 58.76
CA SER A 1005 -24.07 39.74 58.89
C SER A 1005 -23.17 39.12 57.82
N GLY A 1006 -22.37 39.94 57.14
CA GLY A 1006 -21.44 39.50 56.10
C GLY A 1006 -20.42 38.47 56.59
#